data_AF-A0A8H5FCR9-F1
#
_entry.id   AF-A0A8H5FCR9-F1
#
_cell.length_a   1.000
_cell.length_b   1.000
_cell.length_c   1.000
_cell.angle_alpha   90.00
_cell.angle_beta   90.00
_cell.angle_gamma   90.00
#
_symmetry.space_group_name_H-M   'P 1'
#
loop_
_entity.id
_entity.type
_entity.pdbx_description
1 polymer ?
#
loop_
_entity_poly.entity_id
_entity_poly.type
_entity_poly.pdbx_seq_one_letter_code
_entity_poly.pdbx_strand_id
1 'polypeptide(L)'
;MLHRKIITLKKTTRGNLSTLINHLRLNFPVMHRLYLSLRDRSEPPTEEELKIAQAAVRLDSQAAKELIGQIEKTEENIKAAFARQTALGAGPWDQEKFERLLVEWIIACDQPFEEVECPEFIALLKYTHHPASDLKIPGKTTIKQHVMDLGKEIRGKLCDSFKELDSKVSISLDAWTSPNQIAFLAIIAHFVNNQGKLQEVLIDFRELIGEHSGVNMAEVVWNTMKFYGLERKIMAFVMDNATNNDTLVENIAFRCEMEGISFSARDSRLRCMPHTIHLAALKLLEAIGAISSTEASKMVDSRKNSTYQEDVTLSVDRKVDEEAVLQEDEADNAWNGATASGVLTAVKKLRKIVTAARSSPQRRQTWLERARDFLKSKANGAKETALMLILDVRTRWSSTHQMLRRALDYRKAIDTYVSTTKELRPYELDDADWKAIETVSDWLKQFRLATTEMSATGKVPMVSNVHGTFRGLQRHLKNILRDLPEDTSPEIKQGLTNAHRKLSDYYFKFDASPFYIWASLLDPRISYFGLKDEFDGDIDLTTFLEERKSDLYTYFDNHYVKKNPKNSAPPQASLSSAPSVDEASFLGSGSPQKSSFRTMFRKPVVHKNELDTYFSLPIEHENTNPVAWWYQHRKSFPSLYCFARDIMSIPGSAVAVERIFSSGRDTISIRRSRLHADTIRVLMVAKHHLHLKRNAVEEIIADDE
;
A
#
# COMPACT_ATOMS: atom_id res chain seq x y z
N MET A 1 -28.53 69.29 3.75
CA MET A 1 -29.45 69.21 2.59
C MET A 1 -28.64 68.86 1.34
N LEU A 2 -28.62 67.58 0.95
CA LEU A 2 -27.94 67.09 -0.26
C LEU A 2 -28.86 67.31 -1.47
N HIS A 3 -28.48 68.21 -2.39
CA HIS A 3 -29.14 68.29 -3.69
C HIS A 3 -28.71 67.08 -4.55
N ARG A 4 -29.55 66.02 -4.54
CA ARG A 4 -29.39 64.88 -5.45
C ARG A 4 -29.80 65.30 -6.87
N LYS A 5 -28.86 65.31 -7.80
CA LYS A 5 -29.16 65.29 -9.24
C LYS A 5 -29.35 63.85 -9.68
N ILE A 6 -30.60 63.46 -9.94
CA ILE A 6 -30.93 62.20 -10.63
C ILE A 6 -30.80 62.47 -12.13
N ILE A 7 -29.89 61.77 -12.80
CA ILE A 7 -29.74 61.86 -14.26
C ILE A 7 -30.61 60.78 -14.89
N THR A 8 -31.75 61.16 -15.45
CA THR A 8 -32.65 60.25 -16.17
C THR A 8 -32.33 60.31 -17.67
N LEU A 9 -31.74 59.24 -18.20
CA LEU A 9 -31.44 59.12 -19.63
C LEU A 9 -32.73 58.84 -20.41
N LYS A 10 -33.23 59.85 -21.13
CA LYS A 10 -34.36 59.68 -22.07
C LYS A 10 -33.84 59.31 -23.46
N LYS A 11 -34.65 58.61 -24.25
CA LYS A 11 -34.33 58.15 -25.63
C LYS A 11 -33.92 59.29 -26.60
N THR A 12 -34.23 60.55 -26.26
CA THR A 12 -33.87 61.77 -27.01
C THR A 12 -32.51 62.37 -26.63
N THR A 13 -31.84 61.85 -25.61
CA THR A 13 -30.51 62.31 -25.19
C THR A 13 -29.49 61.71 -26.15
N ARG A 14 -29.04 62.47 -27.15
CA ARG A 14 -27.89 62.12 -28.01
C ARG A 14 -26.60 62.13 -27.16
N GLY A 15 -26.41 61.12 -26.33
CA GLY A 15 -25.24 60.97 -25.46
C GLY A 15 -24.27 59.96 -26.06
N ASN A 16 -23.13 60.45 -26.55
CA ASN A 16 -22.02 59.60 -26.96
C ASN A 16 -21.51 58.82 -25.72
N LEU A 17 -21.37 57.49 -25.84
CA LEU A 17 -20.91 56.61 -24.75
C LEU A 17 -19.59 57.11 -24.15
N SER A 18 -18.72 57.67 -24.98
CA SER A 18 -17.45 58.27 -24.55
C SER A 18 -17.62 59.49 -23.63
N THR A 19 -18.70 60.27 -23.78
CA THR A 19 -19.03 61.38 -22.87
C THR A 19 -19.48 60.88 -21.50
N LEU A 20 -20.23 59.77 -21.45
CA LEU A 20 -20.64 59.14 -20.19
C LEU A 20 -19.44 58.52 -19.45
N ILE A 21 -18.57 57.82 -20.18
CA ILE A 21 -17.32 57.25 -19.63
C ILE A 21 -16.43 58.36 -19.07
N ASN A 22 -16.25 59.48 -19.81
CA ASN A 22 -15.49 60.62 -19.32
C ASN A 22 -16.15 61.29 -18.11
N HIS A 23 -17.48 61.37 -18.06
CA HIS A 23 -18.20 61.90 -16.90
C HIS A 23 -17.99 61.01 -15.66
N LEU A 24 -18.06 59.69 -15.81
CA LEU A 24 -17.75 58.72 -14.76
C LEU A 24 -16.29 58.85 -14.30
N ARG A 25 -15.35 58.96 -15.23
CA ARG A 25 -13.92 59.14 -14.93
C ARG A 25 -13.65 60.39 -14.08
N LEU A 26 -14.30 61.50 -14.43
CA LEU A 26 -14.05 62.80 -13.78
C LEU A 26 -14.80 62.97 -12.46
N ASN A 27 -16.04 62.48 -12.36
CA ASN A 27 -16.93 62.78 -11.22
C ASN A 27 -17.18 61.59 -10.30
N PHE A 28 -16.99 60.35 -10.79
CA PHE A 28 -17.26 59.12 -10.04
C PHE A 28 -16.14 58.09 -10.26
N PRO A 29 -14.89 58.36 -9.80
CA PRO A 29 -13.70 57.59 -10.19
C PRO A 29 -13.76 56.11 -9.83
N VAL A 30 -14.44 55.78 -8.71
CA VAL A 30 -14.64 54.41 -8.24
C VAL A 30 -15.52 53.63 -9.21
N MET A 31 -16.62 54.23 -9.68
CA MET A 31 -17.52 53.60 -10.66
C MET A 31 -16.88 53.48 -12.04
N HIS A 32 -16.00 54.42 -12.40
CA HIS A 32 -15.21 54.33 -13.63
C HIS A 32 -14.20 53.18 -13.60
N ARG A 33 -13.53 52.95 -12.46
CA ARG A 33 -12.63 51.79 -12.27
C ARG A 33 -13.38 50.47 -12.37
N LEU A 34 -14.54 50.38 -11.70
CA LEU A 34 -15.40 49.19 -11.77
C LEU A 34 -15.89 48.91 -13.21
N TYR A 35 -16.21 49.95 -13.98
CA TYR A 35 -16.56 49.81 -15.39
C TYR A 35 -15.40 49.21 -16.22
N LEU A 36 -14.16 49.68 -16.02
CA LEU A 36 -13.00 49.14 -16.74
C LEU A 36 -12.76 47.67 -16.41
N SER A 37 -12.84 47.28 -15.13
CA SER A 37 -12.64 45.89 -14.71
C SER A 37 -13.70 44.94 -15.25
N LEU A 38 -14.95 45.39 -15.38
CA LEU A 38 -16.03 44.58 -15.94
C LEU A 38 -16.02 44.51 -17.47
N ARG A 39 -15.59 45.57 -18.16
CA ARG A 39 -15.52 45.63 -19.62
C ARG A 39 -14.54 44.62 -20.20
N ASP A 40 -13.40 44.42 -19.54
CA ASP A 40 -12.29 43.63 -20.06
C ASP A 40 -12.38 42.13 -19.67
N ARG A 41 -13.51 41.69 -19.10
CA ARG A 41 -13.74 40.30 -18.67
C ARG A 41 -14.36 39.44 -19.78
N SER A 42 -13.88 38.19 -19.90
CA SER A 42 -14.32 37.21 -20.91
C SER A 42 -15.56 36.39 -20.52
N GLU A 43 -15.99 36.50 -19.26
CA GLU A 43 -17.08 35.71 -18.66
C GLU A 43 -18.38 36.53 -18.55
N PRO A 44 -19.55 35.90 -18.69
CA PRO A 44 -20.83 36.59 -18.60
C PRO A 44 -21.09 37.16 -17.19
N PRO A 45 -21.84 38.27 -17.06
CA PRO A 45 -22.11 38.88 -15.76
C PRO A 45 -22.93 37.96 -14.85
N THR A 46 -22.59 37.93 -13.56
CA THR A 46 -23.33 37.20 -12.53
C THR A 46 -24.69 37.85 -12.26
N GLU A 47 -25.62 37.07 -11.68
CA GLU A 47 -26.98 37.54 -11.39
C GLU A 47 -26.99 38.74 -10.41
N GLU A 48 -26.01 38.81 -9.52
CA GLU A 48 -25.82 39.91 -8.58
C GLU A 48 -25.30 41.17 -9.26
N GLU A 49 -24.32 41.03 -10.17
CA GLU A 49 -23.82 42.12 -11.03
C GLU A 49 -24.91 42.66 -11.97
N LEU A 50 -25.80 41.80 -12.47
CA LEU A 50 -26.97 42.20 -13.24
C LEU A 50 -27.97 43.01 -12.40
N LYS A 51 -28.24 42.59 -11.16
CA LYS A 51 -29.10 43.32 -10.21
C LYS A 51 -28.51 44.68 -9.83
N ILE A 52 -27.19 44.76 -9.70
CA ILE A 52 -26.43 46.00 -9.51
C ILE A 52 -26.57 46.92 -10.73
N ALA A 53 -26.35 46.41 -11.93
CA ALA A 53 -26.42 47.18 -13.17
C ALA A 53 -27.83 47.69 -13.47
N GLN A 54 -28.85 46.95 -13.05
CA GLN A 54 -30.27 47.35 -13.12
C GLN A 54 -30.67 48.34 -12.02
N ALA A 55 -29.74 48.77 -11.16
CA ALA A 55 -29.98 49.61 -9.99
C ALA A 55 -31.00 49.04 -8.99
N ALA A 56 -31.22 47.72 -9.02
CA ALA A 56 -32.06 47.01 -8.06
C ALA A 56 -31.38 46.85 -6.70
N VAL A 57 -30.03 46.88 -6.69
CA VAL A 57 -29.20 46.89 -5.48
C VAL A 57 -28.34 48.17 -5.49
N ARG A 58 -28.42 48.96 -4.42
CA ARG A 58 -27.54 50.13 -4.24
C ARG A 58 -26.16 49.65 -3.78
N LEU A 59 -25.15 49.75 -4.63
CA LEU A 59 -23.77 49.73 -4.15
C LEU A 59 -23.49 51.04 -3.43
N ASP A 60 -23.18 50.94 -2.14
CA ASP A 60 -22.51 52.03 -1.45
C ASP A 60 -21.03 52.08 -1.86
N SER A 61 -20.36 53.17 -1.44
CA SER A 61 -18.97 53.40 -1.79
C SER A 61 -17.99 52.45 -1.09
N GLN A 62 -18.44 51.71 -0.07
CA GLN A 62 -17.65 50.74 0.69
C GLN A 62 -17.66 49.39 -0.03
N ALA A 63 -18.84 48.89 -0.40
CA ALA A 63 -19.02 47.67 -1.17
C ALA A 63 -18.33 47.75 -2.55
N ALA A 64 -18.35 48.91 -3.20
CA ALA A 64 -17.63 49.11 -4.45
C ALA A 64 -16.10 49.06 -4.26
N LYS A 65 -15.56 49.52 -3.13
CA LYS A 65 -14.14 49.41 -2.80
C LYS A 65 -13.73 47.97 -2.48
N GLU A 66 -14.59 47.22 -1.78
CA GLU A 66 -14.34 45.82 -1.47
C GLU A 66 -14.32 44.94 -2.73
N LEU A 67 -15.29 45.14 -3.64
CA LEU A 67 -15.34 44.42 -4.91
C LEU A 67 -14.11 44.72 -5.78
N ILE A 68 -13.71 45.99 -5.88
CA ILE A 68 -12.48 46.40 -6.60
C ILE A 68 -11.25 45.80 -5.92
N GLY A 69 -11.17 45.82 -4.59
CA GLY A 69 -10.05 45.23 -3.84
C GLY A 69 -9.95 43.70 -3.99
N GLN A 70 -11.07 43.01 -4.14
CA GLN A 70 -11.09 41.58 -4.46
C GLN A 70 -10.59 41.31 -5.88
N ILE A 71 -11.02 42.12 -6.86
CA ILE A 71 -10.58 42.01 -8.26
C ILE A 71 -9.07 42.34 -8.40
N GLU A 72 -8.60 43.41 -7.74
CA GLU A 72 -7.19 43.84 -7.76
C GLU A 72 -6.27 42.82 -7.05
N LYS A 73 -6.72 42.19 -5.96
CA LYS A 73 -5.96 41.10 -5.28
C LYS A 73 -5.74 39.89 -6.18
N THR A 74 -6.73 39.50 -6.98
CA THR A 74 -6.59 38.36 -7.89
C THR A 74 -5.58 38.66 -9.00
N GLU A 75 -5.52 39.90 -9.49
CA GLU A 75 -4.55 40.34 -10.49
C GLU A 75 -3.12 40.45 -9.92
N GLU A 76 -2.97 40.93 -8.69
CA GLU A 76 -1.67 40.99 -7.99
C GLU A 76 -1.11 39.60 -7.69
N ASN A 77 -1.95 38.63 -7.32
CA ASN A 77 -1.51 37.26 -7.08
C ASN A 77 -0.95 36.61 -8.35
N ILE A 78 -1.58 36.85 -9.50
CA ILE A 78 -1.12 36.35 -10.80
C ILE A 78 0.19 37.04 -11.20
N LYS A 79 0.28 38.37 -11.05
CA LYS A 79 1.52 39.12 -11.32
C LYS A 79 2.66 38.72 -10.38
N ALA A 80 2.37 38.46 -9.10
CA ALA A 80 3.34 37.96 -8.13
C ALA A 80 3.78 36.53 -8.44
N ALA A 81 2.88 35.68 -8.95
CA ALA A 81 3.21 34.33 -9.41
C ALA A 81 4.16 34.39 -10.62
N PHE A 82 3.86 35.20 -11.64
CA PHE A 82 4.76 35.39 -12.79
C PHE A 82 6.07 36.07 -12.40
N ALA A 83 6.05 37.04 -11.48
CA ALA A 83 7.26 37.67 -10.95
C ALA A 83 8.11 36.68 -10.16
N ARG A 84 7.51 35.79 -9.35
CA ARG A 84 8.23 34.68 -8.69
C ARG A 84 8.81 33.71 -9.70
N GLN A 85 8.06 33.35 -10.74
CA GLN A 85 8.53 32.42 -11.77
C GLN A 85 9.69 33.02 -12.59
N THR A 86 9.61 34.32 -12.89
CA THR A 86 10.68 35.08 -13.56
C THR A 86 11.89 35.28 -12.64
N ALA A 87 11.68 35.50 -11.34
CA ALA A 87 12.75 35.59 -10.34
C ALA A 87 13.43 34.23 -10.08
N LEU A 88 12.69 33.13 -10.10
CA LEU A 88 13.22 31.75 -10.07
C LEU A 88 14.04 31.44 -11.32
N GLY A 89 13.57 31.91 -12.49
CA GLY A 89 14.31 31.86 -13.75
C GLY A 89 15.49 32.83 -13.84
N ALA A 90 15.68 33.72 -12.85
CA ALA A 90 16.81 34.65 -12.74
C ALA A 90 17.72 34.34 -11.53
N GLY A 91 17.45 33.26 -10.79
CA GLY A 91 18.28 32.81 -9.68
C GLY A 91 19.64 32.27 -10.15
N PRO A 92 20.67 32.23 -9.28
CA PRO A 92 21.95 31.66 -9.64
C PRO A 92 21.82 30.15 -9.94
N TRP A 93 22.54 29.68 -10.96
CA TRP A 93 22.62 28.26 -11.30
C TRP A 93 23.25 27.46 -10.16
N ASP A 94 22.55 26.43 -9.71
CA ASP A 94 23.03 25.50 -8.68
C ASP A 94 23.40 24.16 -9.33
N GLN A 95 24.70 24.00 -9.59
CA GLN A 95 25.27 22.80 -10.22
C GLN A 95 25.06 21.54 -9.37
N GLU A 96 25.20 21.66 -8.04
CA GLU A 96 25.08 20.53 -7.13
C GLU A 96 23.63 20.01 -7.09
N LYS A 97 22.66 20.94 -7.06
CA LYS A 97 21.24 20.58 -7.16
C LYS A 97 20.90 19.91 -8.49
N PHE A 98 21.46 20.40 -9.61
CA PHE A 98 21.28 19.74 -10.91
C PHE A 98 21.80 18.30 -10.91
N GLU A 99 23.04 18.09 -10.45
CA GLU A 99 23.65 16.75 -10.40
C GLU A 99 22.87 15.80 -9.50
N ARG A 100 22.37 16.29 -8.37
CA ARG A 100 21.50 15.52 -7.48
C ARG A 100 20.19 15.11 -8.15
N LEU A 101 19.50 16.05 -8.81
CA LEU A 101 18.24 15.75 -9.53
C LEU A 101 18.48 14.77 -10.69
N LEU A 102 19.62 14.88 -11.37
CA LEU A 102 20.03 13.95 -12.42
C LEU A 102 20.24 12.53 -11.86
N VAL A 103 20.90 12.40 -10.71
CA VAL A 103 21.08 11.12 -10.01
C VAL A 103 19.73 10.53 -9.55
N GLU A 104 18.86 11.36 -8.96
CA GLU A 104 17.53 10.93 -8.53
C GLU A 104 16.69 10.45 -9.72
N TRP A 105 16.74 11.13 -10.87
CA TRP A 105 16.09 10.69 -12.12
C TRP A 105 16.64 9.36 -12.63
N ILE A 106 17.96 9.18 -12.66
CA ILE A 106 18.58 7.93 -13.11
C ILE A 106 18.12 6.74 -12.26
N ILE A 107 18.06 6.93 -10.94
CA ILE A 107 17.64 5.89 -10.00
C ILE A 107 16.13 5.62 -10.12
N ALA A 108 15.30 6.67 -10.09
CA ALA A 108 13.85 6.53 -10.06
C ALA A 108 13.28 6.03 -11.40
N CYS A 109 13.93 6.34 -12.52
CA CYS A 109 13.47 5.98 -13.87
C CYS A 109 14.28 4.84 -14.50
N ASP A 110 15.08 4.12 -13.72
CA ASP A 110 15.90 2.99 -14.15
C ASP A 110 16.83 3.26 -15.35
N GLN A 111 17.36 4.48 -15.47
CA GLN A 111 18.18 4.86 -16.62
C GLN A 111 19.57 4.21 -16.55
N PRO A 112 20.15 3.78 -17.69
CA PRO A 112 21.56 3.45 -17.78
C PRO A 112 22.43 4.65 -17.39
N PHE A 113 23.61 4.41 -16.83
CA PHE A 113 24.51 5.51 -16.45
C PHE A 113 25.09 6.22 -17.68
N GLU A 114 25.17 5.53 -18.81
CA GLU A 114 25.62 6.05 -20.10
C GLU A 114 24.65 7.09 -20.69
N GLU A 115 23.40 7.17 -20.23
CA GLU A 115 22.39 8.06 -20.80
C GLU A 115 22.82 9.54 -20.73
N VAL A 116 23.60 9.91 -19.71
CA VAL A 116 24.15 11.27 -19.56
C VAL A 116 25.20 11.64 -20.62
N GLU A 117 25.75 10.64 -21.32
CA GLU A 117 26.72 10.79 -22.40
C GLU A 117 26.05 10.77 -23.79
N CYS A 118 24.75 10.50 -23.88
CA CYS A 118 24.02 10.47 -25.15
C CYS A 118 23.94 11.87 -25.77
N PRO A 119 24.32 12.04 -27.06
CA PRO A 119 24.31 13.35 -27.72
C PRO A 119 22.93 14.03 -27.70
N GLU A 120 21.86 13.26 -27.87
CA GLU A 120 20.47 13.75 -27.88
C GLU A 120 20.06 14.27 -26.49
N PHE A 121 20.42 13.55 -25.42
CA PHE A 121 20.15 13.97 -24.04
C PHE A 121 20.94 15.24 -23.69
N ILE A 122 22.21 15.29 -24.08
CA ILE A 122 23.07 16.48 -23.91
C ILE A 122 22.49 17.68 -24.67
N ALA A 123 22.02 17.49 -25.91
CA ALA A 123 21.42 18.54 -26.70
C ALA A 123 20.12 19.07 -26.07
N LEU A 124 19.27 18.18 -25.55
CA LEU A 124 18.04 18.54 -24.83
C LEU A 124 18.34 19.39 -23.59
N LEU A 125 19.29 18.96 -22.76
CA LEU A 125 19.66 19.72 -21.57
C LEU A 125 20.28 21.06 -21.93
N LYS A 126 21.16 21.13 -22.94
CA LYS A 126 21.73 22.40 -23.42
C LYS A 126 20.67 23.36 -23.97
N TYR A 127 19.63 22.84 -24.65
CA TYR A 127 18.54 23.65 -25.17
C TYR A 127 17.67 24.25 -24.05
N THR A 128 17.43 23.48 -22.99
CA THR A 128 16.62 23.89 -21.84
C THR A 128 17.41 24.65 -20.77
N HIS A 129 18.74 24.75 -20.92
CA HIS A 129 19.65 25.32 -19.94
C HIS A 129 19.51 26.83 -19.75
N HIS A 130 19.90 27.30 -18.57
CA HIS A 130 19.89 28.71 -18.20
C HIS A 130 20.93 29.51 -19.01
N PRO A 131 20.58 30.62 -19.68
CA PRO A 131 21.48 31.35 -20.59
C PRO A 131 22.75 31.94 -19.95
N ALA A 132 22.79 32.05 -18.61
CA ALA A 132 23.85 32.74 -17.87
C ALA A 132 24.94 31.84 -17.24
N SER A 133 24.98 30.53 -17.52
CA SER A 133 25.98 29.62 -16.91
C SER A 133 26.44 28.50 -17.85
N ASP A 134 27.61 27.92 -17.55
CA ASP A 134 28.12 26.72 -18.23
C ASP A 134 27.55 25.46 -17.57
N LEU A 135 26.58 24.83 -18.22
CA LEU A 135 26.07 23.51 -17.83
C LEU A 135 27.19 22.47 -17.87
N LYS A 136 27.46 21.84 -16.72
CA LYS A 136 28.38 20.69 -16.65
C LYS A 136 27.56 19.42 -16.47
N ILE A 137 27.57 18.54 -17.47
CA ILE A 137 26.93 17.24 -17.37
C ILE A 137 28.00 16.23 -16.93
N PRO A 138 27.85 15.59 -15.75
CA PRO A 138 28.81 14.58 -15.29
C PRO A 138 28.78 13.36 -16.22
N GLY A 139 29.95 12.74 -16.45
CA GLY A 139 30.04 11.47 -17.18
C GLY A 139 29.52 10.28 -16.38
N LYS A 140 29.35 9.13 -17.02
CA LYS A 140 28.75 7.93 -16.41
C LYS A 140 29.47 7.44 -15.15
N THR A 141 30.79 7.57 -15.10
CA THR A 141 31.61 7.15 -13.94
C THR A 141 31.32 8.03 -12.74
N THR A 142 31.22 9.34 -12.96
CA THR A 142 30.87 10.32 -11.92
C THR A 142 29.45 10.11 -11.43
N ILE A 143 28.49 9.88 -12.34
CA ILE A 143 27.12 9.51 -11.98
C ILE A 143 27.07 8.25 -11.13
N LYS A 144 27.78 7.18 -11.54
CA LYS A 144 27.86 5.95 -10.74
C LYS A 144 28.39 6.25 -9.34
N GLN A 145 29.44 7.06 -9.23
CA GLN A 145 29.99 7.45 -7.93
C GLN A 145 28.97 8.21 -7.08
N HIS A 146 28.25 9.17 -7.64
CA HIS A 146 27.21 9.92 -6.92
C HIS A 146 26.06 9.02 -6.47
N VAL A 147 25.66 8.03 -7.28
CA VAL A 147 24.68 6.99 -6.88
C VAL A 147 25.18 6.21 -5.67
N MET A 148 26.45 5.79 -5.67
CA MET A 148 27.06 5.08 -4.54
C MET A 148 27.10 5.94 -3.28
N ASP A 149 27.42 7.23 -3.41
CA ASP A 149 27.49 8.15 -2.27
C ASP A 149 26.11 8.49 -1.71
N LEU A 150 25.10 8.68 -2.56
CA LEU A 150 23.70 8.78 -2.14
C LEU A 150 23.24 7.52 -1.40
N GLY A 151 23.63 6.33 -1.88
CA GLY A 151 23.36 5.07 -1.19
C GLY A 151 23.96 5.01 0.21
N LYS A 152 25.20 5.48 0.39
CA LYS A 152 25.83 5.58 1.73
C LYS A 152 25.08 6.57 2.62
N GLU A 153 24.69 7.73 2.09
CA GLU A 153 23.92 8.74 2.82
C GLU A 153 22.58 8.17 3.31
N ILE A 154 21.83 7.50 2.43
CA ILE A 154 20.55 6.88 2.77
C ILE A 154 20.72 5.83 3.87
N ARG A 155 21.72 4.95 3.74
CA ARG A 155 22.00 3.91 4.76
C ARG A 155 22.43 4.52 6.09
N GLY A 156 23.23 5.58 6.07
CA GLY A 156 23.60 6.33 7.28
C GLY A 156 22.40 6.93 7.99
N LYS A 157 21.50 7.58 7.24
CA LYS A 157 20.23 8.11 7.76
C LYS A 157 19.35 7.01 8.35
N LEU A 158 19.31 5.84 7.73
CA LEU A 158 18.58 4.68 8.26
C LEU A 158 19.19 4.21 9.59
N CYS A 159 20.52 4.08 9.69
CA CYS A 159 21.19 3.76 10.96
C CYS A 159 20.81 4.74 12.06
N ASP A 160 20.83 6.04 11.79
CA ASP A 160 20.46 7.06 12.78
C ASP A 160 18.98 6.98 13.15
N SER A 161 18.10 6.75 12.17
CA SER A 161 16.67 6.56 12.45
C SER A 161 16.39 5.34 13.33
N PHE A 162 17.13 4.23 13.15
CA PHE A 162 16.97 3.03 13.96
C PHE A 162 17.54 3.17 15.38
N LYS A 163 18.55 4.02 15.59
CA LYS A 163 19.05 4.32 16.94
C LYS A 163 17.97 4.99 17.78
N GLU A 164 17.33 6.03 17.21
CA GLU A 164 16.28 6.84 17.87
C GLU A 164 14.89 6.16 17.87
N LEU A 165 14.75 5.01 17.22
CA LEU A 165 13.46 4.30 17.13
C LEU A 165 13.10 3.65 18.46
N ASP A 166 11.95 4.00 19.03
CA ASP A 166 11.49 3.40 20.29
C ASP A 166 10.90 2.00 20.10
N SER A 167 10.40 1.68 18.90
CA SER A 167 9.79 0.38 18.60
C SER A 167 10.81 -0.70 18.34
N LYS A 168 10.36 -1.95 18.53
CA LYS A 168 11.01 -3.09 17.89
C LYS A 168 10.79 -3.07 16.38
N VAL A 169 11.57 -3.91 15.69
CA VAL A 169 11.59 -4.07 14.24
C VAL A 169 11.29 -5.53 13.90
N SER A 170 10.38 -5.76 12.98
CA SER A 170 10.15 -7.07 12.36
C SER A 170 10.81 -7.09 10.99
N ILE A 171 11.38 -8.22 10.57
CA ILE A 171 12.04 -8.35 9.28
C ILE A 171 11.25 -9.29 8.38
N SER A 172 10.99 -8.88 7.14
CA SER A 172 10.64 -9.84 6.08
C SER A 172 11.77 -9.97 5.09
N LEU A 173 12.04 -11.18 4.65
CA LEU A 173 13.08 -11.44 3.66
C LEU A 173 12.70 -12.59 2.75
N ASP A 174 13.29 -12.56 1.56
CA ASP A 174 13.18 -13.62 0.56
C ASP A 174 14.39 -13.56 -0.37
N ALA A 175 14.63 -14.65 -1.09
CA ALA A 175 15.71 -14.78 -2.05
C ALA A 175 15.19 -14.80 -3.49
N TRP A 176 15.87 -14.07 -4.37
CA TRP A 176 15.53 -13.98 -5.78
C TRP A 176 16.78 -14.06 -6.65
N THR A 177 16.72 -14.85 -7.72
CA THR A 177 17.77 -14.87 -8.74
C THR A 177 17.41 -13.91 -9.86
N SER A 178 18.27 -12.92 -10.06
CA SER A 178 18.13 -11.88 -11.08
C SER A 178 18.33 -12.40 -12.51
N PRO A 179 17.88 -11.65 -13.54
CA PRO A 179 18.04 -12.06 -14.95
C PRO A 179 19.50 -12.27 -15.37
N ASN A 180 20.43 -11.50 -14.78
CA ASN A 180 21.87 -11.66 -15.00
C ASN A 180 22.51 -12.74 -14.09
N GLN A 181 21.69 -13.66 -13.54
CA GLN A 181 22.10 -14.86 -12.79
C GLN A 181 22.78 -14.59 -11.44
N ILE A 182 22.54 -13.42 -10.84
CA ILE A 182 23.00 -13.11 -9.49
C ILE A 182 21.87 -13.38 -8.49
N ALA A 183 22.13 -14.15 -7.44
CA ALA A 183 21.17 -14.37 -6.37
C ALA A 183 21.22 -13.21 -5.37
N PHE A 184 20.06 -12.68 -4.99
CA PHE A 184 19.92 -11.60 -4.03
C PHE A 184 18.96 -11.99 -2.91
N LEU A 185 19.28 -11.56 -1.69
CA LEU A 185 18.42 -11.55 -0.53
C LEU A 185 17.94 -10.12 -0.28
N ALA A 186 16.64 -9.89 -0.42
CA ALA A 186 16.04 -8.63 -0.04
C ALA A 186 15.62 -8.68 1.43
N ILE A 187 15.97 -7.65 2.20
CA ILE A 187 15.72 -7.57 3.64
C ILE A 187 14.94 -6.27 3.90
N ILE A 188 13.70 -6.42 4.36
CA ILE A 188 12.79 -5.31 4.62
C ILE A 188 12.51 -5.24 6.12
N ALA A 189 12.66 -4.05 6.68
CA ALA A 189 12.31 -3.73 8.06
C ALA A 189 10.87 -3.19 8.13
N HIS A 190 10.10 -3.71 9.08
CA HIS A 190 8.74 -3.30 9.41
C HIS A 190 8.72 -2.82 10.86
N PHE A 191 8.25 -1.60 11.08
CA PHE A 191 8.27 -0.98 12.41
C PHE A 191 7.21 0.12 12.50
N VAL A 192 6.87 0.55 13.72
CA VAL A 192 6.02 1.73 13.92
C VAL A 192 6.93 2.87 14.33
N ASN A 193 6.98 3.93 13.54
CA ASN A 193 7.83 5.08 13.86
C ASN A 193 7.32 5.84 15.11
N ASN A 194 8.12 6.78 15.61
CA ASN A 194 7.79 7.54 16.82
C ASN A 194 6.56 8.49 16.65
N GLN A 195 6.05 8.63 15.42
CA GLN A 195 4.80 9.34 15.10
C GLN A 195 3.57 8.41 15.12
N GLY A 196 3.74 7.12 15.43
CA GLY A 196 2.64 6.16 15.44
C GLY A 196 2.19 5.70 14.06
N LYS A 197 3.05 5.84 13.03
CA LYS A 197 2.78 5.35 11.68
C LYS A 197 3.57 4.05 11.42
N LEU A 198 2.90 3.07 10.85
CA LEU A 198 3.55 1.86 10.35
C LEU A 198 4.50 2.23 9.20
N GLN A 199 5.68 1.64 9.17
CA GLN A 199 6.72 1.87 8.17
C GLN A 199 7.21 0.52 7.65
N GLU A 200 7.45 0.49 6.34
CA GLU A 200 7.99 -0.64 5.60
C GLU A 200 9.16 -0.11 4.76
N VAL A 201 10.38 -0.58 5.03
CA VAL A 201 11.59 -0.03 4.40
C VAL A 201 12.54 -1.15 3.98
N LEU A 202 12.91 -1.19 2.70
CA LEU A 202 14.04 -1.99 2.21
C LEU A 202 15.35 -1.49 2.82
N ILE A 203 15.91 -2.26 3.75
CA ILE A 203 17.16 -1.91 4.43
C ILE A 203 18.38 -2.54 3.76
N ASP A 204 18.22 -3.65 3.04
CA ASP A 204 19.32 -4.24 2.29
C ASP A 204 18.85 -5.12 1.11
N PHE A 205 19.71 -5.24 0.10
CA PHE A 205 19.51 -6.07 -1.08
C PHE A 205 20.83 -6.80 -1.41
N ARG A 206 21.13 -7.84 -0.64
CA ARG A 206 22.45 -8.46 -0.56
C ARG A 206 22.62 -9.56 -1.58
N GLU A 207 23.77 -9.61 -2.25
CA GLU A 207 24.15 -10.79 -3.01
C GLU A 207 24.28 -12.01 -2.08
N LEU A 208 23.68 -13.13 -2.49
CA LEU A 208 23.85 -14.43 -1.85
C LEU A 208 24.92 -15.22 -2.61
N ILE A 209 26.04 -15.49 -1.95
CA ILE A 209 27.14 -16.26 -2.49
C ILE A 209 27.06 -17.69 -1.92
N GLY A 210 27.11 -18.70 -2.78
CA GLY A 210 27.06 -20.11 -2.39
C GLY A 210 25.63 -20.66 -2.26
N GLU A 211 25.46 -21.70 -1.45
CA GLU A 211 24.17 -22.38 -1.29
C GLU A 211 23.14 -21.50 -0.57
N HIS A 212 21.88 -21.58 -0.99
CA HIS A 212 20.75 -20.88 -0.36
C HIS A 212 20.28 -21.61 0.93
N SER A 213 21.23 -22.02 1.77
CA SER A 213 20.98 -22.68 3.04
C SER A 213 20.55 -21.66 4.10
N GLY A 214 19.79 -22.11 5.09
CA GLY A 214 19.35 -21.25 6.20
C GLY A 214 20.53 -20.63 6.97
N VAL A 215 21.64 -21.37 7.10
CA VAL A 215 22.87 -20.92 7.78
C VAL A 215 23.53 -19.76 7.04
N ASN A 216 23.68 -19.88 5.71
CA ASN A 216 24.29 -18.84 4.88
C ASN A 216 23.45 -17.56 4.90
N MET A 217 22.13 -17.71 4.72
CA MET A 217 21.20 -16.57 4.80
C MET A 217 21.23 -15.91 6.19
N ALA A 218 21.32 -16.70 7.28
CA ALA A 218 21.40 -16.16 8.64
C ALA A 218 22.65 -15.31 8.86
N GLU A 219 23.79 -15.66 8.26
CA GLU A 219 25.01 -14.83 8.33
C GLU A 219 24.80 -13.47 7.66
N VAL A 220 24.23 -13.44 6.47
CA VAL A 220 23.93 -12.21 5.73
C VAL A 220 22.96 -11.32 6.51
N VAL A 221 21.90 -11.91 7.06
CA VAL A 221 20.91 -11.20 7.87
C VAL A 221 21.53 -10.65 9.14
N TRP A 222 22.32 -11.46 9.84
CA TRP A 222 23.01 -11.05 11.07
C TRP A 222 23.96 -9.87 10.84
N ASN A 223 24.76 -9.91 9.76
CA ASN A 223 25.65 -8.81 9.39
C ASN A 223 24.87 -7.52 9.05
N THR A 224 23.69 -7.67 8.46
CA THR A 224 22.78 -6.55 8.19
C THR A 224 22.22 -5.98 9.49
N MET A 225 21.80 -6.83 10.43
CA MET A 225 21.33 -6.42 11.75
C MET A 225 22.41 -5.64 12.52
N LYS A 226 23.66 -6.16 12.55
CA LYS A 226 24.80 -5.48 13.17
C LYS A 226 25.08 -4.11 12.54
N PHE A 227 25.02 -4.01 11.21
CA PHE A 227 25.25 -2.74 10.51
C PHE A 227 24.23 -1.65 10.92
N TYR A 228 22.96 -2.03 11.14
CA TYR A 228 21.91 -1.09 11.53
C TYR A 228 21.69 -0.98 13.05
N GLY A 229 22.42 -1.74 13.87
CA GLY A 229 22.26 -1.74 15.34
C GLY A 229 20.93 -2.35 15.81
N LEU A 230 20.45 -3.38 15.11
CA LEU A 230 19.12 -3.96 15.32
C LEU A 230 19.12 -5.22 16.20
N GLU A 231 20.28 -5.71 16.65
CA GLU A 231 20.42 -7.03 17.31
C GLU A 231 19.50 -7.20 18.53
N ARG A 232 19.27 -6.12 19.28
CA ARG A 232 18.40 -6.09 20.48
C ARG A 232 16.99 -5.57 20.20
N LYS A 233 16.69 -5.18 18.96
CA LYS A 233 15.40 -4.59 18.56
C LYS A 233 14.53 -5.52 17.71
N ILE A 234 15.00 -6.71 17.34
CA ILE A 234 14.20 -7.63 16.52
C ILE A 234 13.01 -8.19 17.32
N MET A 235 11.82 -8.09 16.72
CA MET A 235 10.59 -8.73 17.21
C MET A 235 10.35 -10.08 16.54
N ALA A 236 10.39 -10.12 15.20
CA ALA A 236 10.01 -11.29 14.42
C ALA A 236 10.64 -11.30 13.03
N PHE A 237 10.69 -12.49 12.42
CA PHE A 237 11.02 -12.72 11.02
C PHE A 237 9.82 -13.32 10.30
N VAL A 238 9.34 -12.64 9.25
CA VAL A 238 8.20 -13.07 8.42
C VAL A 238 8.71 -13.54 7.06
N MET A 239 8.60 -14.84 6.79
CA MET A 239 9.12 -15.46 5.57
C MET A 239 8.13 -16.49 5.04
N ASP A 240 8.38 -17.01 3.84
CA ASP A 240 7.63 -18.13 3.29
C ASP A 240 7.70 -19.39 4.18
N ASN A 241 7.03 -20.46 3.78
CA ASN A 241 6.94 -21.69 4.57
C ASN A 241 8.07 -22.71 4.30
N ALA A 242 9.15 -22.32 3.63
CA ALA A 242 10.29 -23.20 3.40
C ALA A 242 11.05 -23.52 4.71
N THR A 243 11.59 -24.73 4.81
CA THR A 243 12.25 -25.23 6.02
C THR A 243 13.61 -24.59 6.28
N ASN A 244 14.32 -24.16 5.23
CA ASN A 244 15.57 -23.40 5.37
C ASN A 244 15.38 -22.08 6.14
N ASN A 245 14.18 -21.48 6.09
CA ASN A 245 13.83 -20.30 6.89
C ASN A 245 13.67 -20.62 8.38
N ASP A 246 13.30 -21.85 8.74
CA ASP A 246 13.30 -22.28 10.14
C ASP A 246 14.74 -22.37 10.66
N THR A 247 15.63 -23.02 9.89
CA THR A 247 17.08 -23.08 10.18
C THR A 247 17.72 -21.69 10.25
N LEU A 248 17.28 -20.74 9.41
CA LEU A 248 17.77 -19.35 9.46
C LEU A 248 17.52 -18.73 10.83
N VAL A 249 16.27 -18.77 11.32
CA VAL A 249 15.91 -18.13 12.59
C VAL A 249 16.55 -18.84 13.79
N GLU A 250 16.72 -20.17 13.73
CA GLU A 250 17.49 -20.93 14.72
C GLU A 250 18.95 -20.46 14.80
N ASN A 251 19.59 -20.22 13.65
CA ASN A 251 20.96 -19.70 13.60
C ASN A 251 21.06 -18.24 14.10
N ILE A 252 20.03 -17.42 13.87
CA ILE A 252 19.94 -16.09 14.48
C ILE A 252 19.81 -16.20 16.00
N ALA A 253 18.98 -17.12 16.51
CA ALA A 253 18.84 -17.33 17.95
C ALA A 253 20.14 -17.78 18.61
N PHE A 254 20.88 -18.69 17.97
CA PHE A 254 22.21 -19.09 18.43
C PHE A 254 23.17 -17.90 18.52
N ARG A 255 23.19 -17.02 17.51
CA ARG A 255 24.02 -15.81 17.52
C ARG A 255 23.58 -14.81 18.59
N CYS A 256 22.27 -14.67 18.81
CA CYS A 256 21.73 -13.86 19.92
C CYS A 256 22.20 -14.40 21.28
N GLU A 257 22.15 -15.71 21.49
CA GLU A 257 22.62 -16.35 22.73
C GLU A 257 24.11 -16.06 22.99
N MET A 258 24.96 -16.18 21.96
CA MET A 258 26.38 -15.85 22.05
C MET A 258 26.65 -14.39 22.48
N GLU A 259 25.75 -13.46 22.15
CA GLU A 259 25.84 -12.03 22.49
C GLU A 259 25.04 -11.67 23.76
N GLY A 260 24.52 -12.67 24.49
CA GLY A 260 23.69 -12.45 25.68
C GLY A 260 22.37 -11.74 25.39
N ILE A 261 21.76 -12.00 24.23
CA ILE A 261 20.49 -11.44 23.79
C ILE A 261 19.42 -12.52 23.93
N SER A 262 18.41 -12.27 24.77
CA SER A 262 17.24 -13.16 24.89
C SER A 262 16.40 -13.07 23.62
N PHE A 263 16.33 -14.17 22.87
CA PHE A 263 15.58 -14.28 21.62
C PHE A 263 15.06 -15.72 21.46
N SER A 264 13.77 -15.87 21.16
CA SER A 264 13.13 -17.17 20.95
C SER A 264 12.91 -17.39 19.46
N ALA A 265 13.59 -18.38 18.89
CA ALA A 265 13.41 -18.73 17.48
C ALA A 265 11.96 -19.14 17.17
N ARG A 266 11.36 -19.91 18.08
CA ARG A 266 9.98 -20.38 17.96
C ARG A 266 8.99 -19.22 17.91
N ASP A 267 9.10 -18.27 18.85
CA ASP A 267 8.13 -17.18 18.94
C ASP A 267 8.33 -16.17 17.81
N SER A 268 9.58 -15.97 17.38
CA SER A 268 9.95 -14.95 16.40
C SER A 268 9.88 -15.44 14.95
N ARG A 269 9.60 -16.73 14.70
CA ARG A 269 9.47 -17.30 13.34
C ARG A 269 8.03 -17.23 12.88
N LEU A 270 7.73 -16.25 12.04
CA LEU A 270 6.41 -16.01 11.48
C LEU A 270 6.35 -16.39 10.01
N ARG A 271 5.21 -16.92 9.62
CA ARG A 271 4.89 -17.50 8.33
C ARG A 271 4.08 -16.54 7.48
N CYS A 272 4.29 -16.60 6.16
CA CYS A 272 3.59 -15.78 5.19
C CYS A 272 2.20 -16.37 4.88
N MET A 273 1.13 -15.66 5.24
CA MET A 273 -0.24 -16.12 5.05
C MET A 273 -0.63 -16.27 3.56
N PRO A 274 -0.32 -15.32 2.65
CA PRO A 274 -0.55 -15.48 1.21
C PRO A 274 0.05 -16.75 0.59
N HIS A 275 1.21 -17.22 1.07
CA HIS A 275 1.79 -18.49 0.62
C HIS A 275 0.94 -19.69 1.05
N THR A 276 0.36 -19.67 2.24
CA THR A 276 -0.56 -20.72 2.70
C THR A 276 -1.86 -20.72 1.89
N ILE A 277 -2.44 -19.54 1.64
CA ILE A 277 -3.65 -19.38 0.83
C ILE A 277 -3.40 -19.91 -0.59
N HIS A 278 -2.24 -19.59 -1.18
CA HIS A 278 -1.82 -20.13 -2.47
C HIS A 278 -1.85 -21.66 -2.51
N LEU A 279 -1.20 -22.32 -1.55
CA LEU A 279 -1.14 -23.77 -1.51
C LEU A 279 -2.52 -24.43 -1.38
N ALA A 280 -3.43 -23.82 -0.62
CA ALA A 280 -4.80 -24.30 -0.49
C ALA A 280 -5.60 -24.10 -1.78
N ALA A 281 -5.48 -22.94 -2.43
CA ALA A 281 -6.13 -22.66 -3.71
C ALA A 281 -5.62 -23.58 -4.84
N LEU A 282 -4.33 -23.92 -4.85
CA LEU A 282 -3.78 -24.91 -5.79
C LEU A 282 -4.41 -26.29 -5.60
N LYS A 283 -4.63 -26.74 -4.35
CA LYS A 283 -5.31 -28.01 -4.08
C LYS A 283 -6.75 -28.01 -4.57
N LEU A 284 -7.43 -26.87 -4.49
CA LEU A 284 -8.74 -26.68 -5.08
C LEU A 284 -8.71 -26.76 -6.62
N LEU A 285 -7.76 -26.07 -7.28
CA LEU A 285 -7.64 -26.12 -8.74
C LEU A 285 -7.28 -27.53 -9.25
N GLU A 286 -6.42 -28.24 -8.52
CA GLU A 286 -6.10 -29.65 -8.80
C GLU A 286 -7.34 -30.54 -8.68
N ALA A 287 -8.17 -30.31 -7.65
CA ALA A 287 -9.43 -31.05 -7.40
C ALA A 287 -10.40 -31.00 -8.57
N ILE A 288 -10.59 -29.81 -9.12
CA ILE A 288 -11.53 -29.56 -10.22
C ILE A 288 -10.90 -29.88 -11.58
N GLY A 289 -9.68 -30.42 -11.58
CA GLY A 289 -8.90 -30.77 -12.75
C GLY A 289 -8.33 -29.58 -13.51
N ALA A 290 -8.58 -28.34 -13.07
CA ALA A 290 -8.15 -27.12 -13.75
C ALA A 290 -6.62 -27.04 -13.91
N ILE A 291 -5.85 -27.76 -13.08
CA ILE A 291 -4.42 -27.98 -13.24
C ILE A 291 -4.10 -29.45 -12.98
N SER A 292 -3.07 -29.99 -13.64
CA SER A 292 -2.56 -31.33 -13.35
C SER A 292 -1.73 -31.35 -12.07
N SER A 293 -1.57 -32.53 -11.45
CA SER A 293 -0.70 -32.71 -10.28
C SER A 293 0.77 -32.38 -10.57
N THR A 294 1.22 -32.57 -11.81
CA THR A 294 2.58 -32.19 -12.25
C THR A 294 2.71 -30.68 -12.33
N GLU A 295 1.74 -29.98 -12.93
CA GLU A 295 1.69 -28.52 -12.94
C GLU A 295 1.62 -28.01 -11.49
N ALA A 296 0.77 -28.56 -10.63
CA ALA A 296 0.66 -28.17 -9.22
C ALA A 296 1.97 -28.38 -8.44
N SER A 297 2.69 -29.48 -8.68
CA SER A 297 4.00 -29.72 -8.07
C SER A 297 5.05 -28.72 -8.56
N LYS A 298 5.11 -28.46 -9.88
CA LYS A 298 5.96 -27.40 -10.46
C LYS A 298 5.63 -26.04 -9.84
N MET A 299 4.36 -25.74 -9.54
CA MET A 299 3.95 -24.48 -8.91
C MET A 299 4.45 -24.35 -7.47
N VAL A 300 4.35 -25.42 -6.70
CA VAL A 300 4.88 -25.49 -5.34
C VAL A 300 6.40 -25.31 -5.34
N ASP A 301 7.11 -25.82 -6.35
CA ASP A 301 8.57 -25.69 -6.45
C ASP A 301 9.03 -24.38 -7.13
N SER A 302 8.15 -23.77 -7.95
CA SER A 302 8.37 -22.48 -8.62
C SER A 302 8.37 -21.28 -7.67
N ARG A 303 8.38 -21.52 -6.34
CA ARG A 303 8.83 -20.55 -5.32
C ARG A 303 10.15 -19.85 -5.68
N LYS A 304 10.95 -20.40 -6.61
CA LYS A 304 12.14 -19.78 -7.18
C LYS A 304 11.87 -18.64 -8.20
N ASN A 305 10.63 -18.47 -8.69
CA ASN A 305 10.22 -17.39 -9.59
C ASN A 305 9.32 -16.39 -8.84
N SER A 306 9.94 -15.32 -8.35
CA SER A 306 9.45 -14.40 -7.30
C SER A 306 8.28 -13.45 -7.62
N THR A 307 7.37 -13.77 -8.56
CA THR A 307 6.29 -12.85 -9.00
C THR A 307 4.88 -13.24 -8.59
N TYR A 308 4.70 -14.21 -7.69
CA TYR A 308 3.37 -14.78 -7.48
C TYR A 308 2.38 -13.80 -6.79
N GLN A 309 2.78 -13.06 -5.75
CA GLN A 309 1.86 -12.29 -4.90
C GLN A 309 1.53 -10.91 -5.45
N GLU A 310 2.42 -10.28 -6.22
CA GLU A 310 2.11 -9.01 -6.90
C GLU A 310 0.90 -9.14 -7.81
N ASP A 311 0.86 -10.17 -8.65
CA ASP A 311 -0.24 -10.43 -9.60
C ASP A 311 -1.58 -10.68 -8.90
N VAL A 312 -1.55 -11.25 -7.69
CA VAL A 312 -2.77 -11.48 -6.89
C VAL A 312 -3.36 -10.16 -6.42
N THR A 313 -2.51 -9.19 -6.07
CA THR A 313 -2.90 -7.84 -5.62
C THR A 313 -3.18 -6.86 -6.75
N LEU A 314 -2.79 -7.17 -8.00
CA LEU A 314 -3.14 -6.34 -9.15
C LEU A 314 -4.66 -6.21 -9.23
N SER A 315 -5.14 -4.96 -9.30
CA SER A 315 -6.55 -4.65 -9.54
C SER A 315 -7.09 -5.45 -10.74
N VAL A 316 -8.29 -6.02 -10.60
CA VAL A 316 -9.02 -6.61 -11.75
C VAL A 316 -9.51 -5.49 -12.69
N ASP A 317 -9.74 -4.32 -12.11
CA ASP A 317 -10.12 -3.09 -12.80
C ASP A 317 -8.85 -2.41 -13.33
N ARG A 318 -8.40 -2.86 -14.51
CA ARG A 318 -7.28 -2.27 -15.24
C ARG A 318 -7.82 -1.27 -16.27
N LYS A 319 -7.20 -0.10 -16.40
CA LYS A 319 -7.57 0.91 -17.42
C LYS A 319 -7.26 0.45 -18.85
N VAL A 320 -6.23 -0.38 -19.03
CA VAL A 320 -5.75 -0.95 -20.30
C VAL A 320 -5.12 -2.34 -20.02
N ASP A 321 -5.30 -3.32 -20.91
CA ASP A 321 -4.74 -4.68 -20.79
C ASP A 321 -3.90 -5.07 -22.02
N GLU A 322 -2.68 -4.52 -22.11
CA GLU A 322 -1.80 -4.72 -23.27
C GLU A 322 -0.66 -5.72 -23.07
N GLU A 323 -0.39 -6.16 -21.83
CA GLU A 323 0.76 -7.00 -21.45
C GLU A 323 0.91 -8.25 -22.35
N ALA A 324 1.98 -8.31 -23.14
CA ALA A 324 2.34 -9.51 -23.88
C ALA A 324 2.98 -10.51 -22.90
N VAL A 325 2.33 -11.64 -22.67
CA VAL A 325 2.95 -12.76 -21.93
C VAL A 325 3.50 -13.72 -22.98
N LEU A 326 4.82 -13.94 -22.96
CA LEU A 326 5.45 -15.05 -23.68
C LEU A 326 5.02 -16.34 -22.99
N GLN A 327 4.20 -17.16 -23.65
CA GLN A 327 4.00 -18.54 -23.24
C GLN A 327 5.08 -19.39 -23.91
N GLU A 328 5.82 -20.17 -23.14
CA GLU A 328 6.52 -21.33 -23.69
C GLU A 328 5.44 -22.33 -24.08
N ASP A 329 5.38 -22.68 -25.36
CA ASP A 329 4.48 -23.69 -25.91
C ASP A 329 4.84 -25.07 -25.31
N GLU A 330 4.42 -25.37 -24.08
CA GLU A 330 4.39 -26.77 -23.63
C GLU A 330 3.30 -27.46 -24.46
N ALA A 331 3.74 -28.35 -25.36
CA ALA A 331 2.90 -29.15 -26.22
C ALA A 331 1.73 -29.74 -25.42
N ASP A 332 0.51 -29.25 -25.71
CA ASP A 332 -0.69 -29.85 -25.14
C ASP A 332 -0.74 -31.31 -25.59
N ASN A 333 -0.54 -32.23 -24.65
CA ASN A 333 -0.79 -33.65 -24.88
C ASN A 333 -2.20 -33.79 -25.47
N ALA A 334 -2.27 -34.46 -26.62
CA ALA A 334 -3.47 -34.61 -27.43
C ALA A 334 -4.69 -34.97 -26.59
N TRP A 335 -5.79 -34.29 -26.89
CA TRP A 335 -7.12 -34.52 -26.31
C TRP A 335 -7.58 -35.95 -26.58
N ASN A 336 -7.50 -36.81 -25.56
CA ASN A 336 -8.26 -38.06 -25.53
C ASN A 336 -9.56 -37.76 -24.76
N GLY A 337 -10.66 -37.57 -25.49
CA GLY A 337 -11.96 -37.11 -25.01
C GLY A 337 -12.71 -38.06 -24.07
N ALA A 338 -12.05 -38.70 -23.12
CA ALA A 338 -12.67 -39.53 -22.11
C ALA A 338 -12.21 -39.07 -20.71
N THR A 339 -13.17 -38.92 -19.80
CA THR A 339 -13.02 -38.78 -18.33
C THR A 339 -12.48 -37.45 -17.76
N ALA A 340 -12.92 -36.30 -18.25
CA ALA A 340 -12.72 -35.02 -17.54
C ALA A 340 -14.05 -34.50 -16.96
N SER A 341 -14.06 -34.13 -15.67
CA SER A 341 -15.15 -33.37 -15.03
C SER A 341 -15.58 -32.19 -15.92
N GLY A 342 -16.88 -31.89 -16.00
CA GLY A 342 -17.42 -30.79 -16.84
C GLY A 342 -16.73 -29.45 -16.57
N VAL A 343 -16.31 -29.21 -15.32
CA VAL A 343 -15.56 -28.02 -14.90
C VAL A 343 -14.19 -27.90 -15.58
N LEU A 344 -13.43 -28.99 -15.65
CA LEU A 344 -12.12 -29.00 -16.29
C LEU A 344 -12.23 -28.67 -17.78
N THR A 345 -13.23 -29.26 -18.44
CA THR A 345 -13.49 -29.03 -19.87
C THR A 345 -13.78 -27.55 -20.15
N ALA A 346 -14.64 -26.92 -19.35
CA ALA A 346 -14.97 -25.50 -19.47
C ALA A 346 -13.73 -24.59 -19.34
N VAL A 347 -12.89 -24.80 -18.32
CA VAL A 347 -11.68 -24.00 -18.09
C VAL A 347 -10.67 -24.18 -19.24
N LYS A 348 -10.48 -25.41 -19.73
CA LYS A 348 -9.60 -25.69 -20.88
C LYS A 348 -10.08 -25.03 -22.17
N LYS A 349 -11.38 -25.11 -22.47
CA LYS A 349 -12.00 -24.42 -23.62
C LYS A 349 -11.73 -22.91 -23.53
N LEU A 350 -11.99 -22.31 -22.36
CA LEU A 350 -11.77 -20.88 -22.15
C LEU A 350 -10.30 -20.49 -22.36
N ARG A 351 -9.34 -21.24 -21.81
CA ARG A 351 -7.90 -21.00 -22.03
C ARG A 351 -7.56 -20.96 -23.52
N LYS A 352 -8.08 -21.91 -24.30
CA LYS A 352 -7.86 -21.96 -25.76
C LYS A 352 -8.41 -20.73 -26.48
N ILE A 353 -9.62 -20.28 -26.11
CA ILE A 353 -10.23 -19.06 -26.64
C ILE A 353 -9.36 -17.84 -26.32
N VAL A 354 -8.93 -17.70 -25.06
CA VAL A 354 -8.12 -16.57 -24.58
C VAL A 354 -6.76 -16.52 -25.28
N THR A 355 -6.05 -17.66 -25.34
CA THR A 355 -4.76 -17.75 -26.05
C THR A 355 -4.94 -17.39 -27.53
N ALA A 356 -5.98 -17.89 -28.18
CA ALA A 356 -6.26 -17.56 -29.57
C ALA A 356 -6.56 -16.07 -29.77
N ALA A 357 -7.35 -15.43 -28.89
CA ALA A 357 -7.62 -14.00 -28.97
C ALA A 357 -6.35 -13.13 -28.87
N ARG A 358 -5.26 -13.66 -28.29
CA ARG A 358 -3.99 -12.94 -28.09
C ARG A 358 -2.85 -13.39 -28.99
N SER A 359 -3.04 -14.43 -29.80
CA SER A 359 -1.94 -15.06 -30.55
C SER A 359 -1.42 -14.23 -31.72
N SER A 360 -2.14 -13.19 -32.16
CA SER A 360 -1.64 -12.25 -33.18
C SER A 360 -2.24 -10.84 -33.03
N PRO A 361 -1.59 -9.79 -33.59
CA PRO A 361 -2.14 -8.44 -33.60
C PRO A 361 -3.54 -8.36 -34.22
N GLN A 362 -3.79 -9.10 -35.30
CA GLN A 362 -5.09 -9.13 -35.99
C GLN A 362 -6.19 -9.75 -35.11
N ARG A 363 -5.86 -10.82 -34.37
CA ARG A 363 -6.82 -11.44 -33.43
C ARG A 363 -7.12 -10.55 -32.23
N ARG A 364 -6.11 -9.85 -31.70
CA ARG A 364 -6.29 -8.85 -30.65
C ARG A 364 -7.23 -7.73 -31.11
N GLN A 365 -7.02 -7.21 -32.32
CA GLN A 365 -7.88 -6.19 -32.90
C GLN A 365 -9.32 -6.70 -33.07
N THR A 366 -9.48 -7.90 -33.65
CA THR A 366 -10.79 -8.52 -33.87
C THR A 366 -11.55 -8.71 -32.55
N TRP A 367 -10.87 -9.19 -31.51
CA TRP A 367 -11.44 -9.30 -30.17
C TRP A 367 -11.89 -7.95 -29.63
N LEU A 368 -11.02 -6.92 -29.66
CA LEU A 368 -11.34 -5.60 -29.15
C LEU A 368 -12.52 -4.95 -29.88
N GLU A 369 -12.67 -5.18 -31.18
CA GLU A 369 -13.84 -4.74 -31.94
C GLU A 369 -15.12 -5.38 -31.40
N ARG A 370 -15.14 -6.71 -31.20
CA ARG A 370 -16.29 -7.42 -30.61
C ARG A 370 -16.61 -6.97 -29.19
N ALA A 371 -15.59 -6.78 -28.36
CA ALA A 371 -15.74 -6.29 -27.00
C ALA A 371 -16.35 -4.88 -26.99
N ARG A 372 -15.88 -3.96 -27.87
CA ARG A 372 -16.47 -2.61 -28.00
C ARG A 372 -17.92 -2.66 -28.45
N ASP A 373 -18.26 -3.50 -29.42
CA ASP A 373 -19.62 -3.62 -29.92
C ASP A 373 -20.58 -4.14 -28.84
N PHE A 374 -20.13 -5.11 -28.04
CA PHE A 374 -20.86 -5.59 -26.88
C PHE A 374 -21.07 -4.49 -25.83
N LEU A 375 -20.03 -3.73 -25.46
CA LEU A 375 -20.14 -2.67 -24.46
C LEU A 375 -21.08 -1.54 -24.93
N LYS A 376 -21.02 -1.15 -26.22
CA LYS A 376 -21.98 -0.19 -26.81
C LYS A 376 -23.43 -0.66 -26.69
N SER A 377 -23.68 -1.96 -26.81
CA SER A 377 -25.03 -2.52 -26.67
C SER A 377 -25.54 -2.53 -25.22
N LYS A 378 -24.65 -2.44 -24.23
CA LYS A 378 -24.97 -2.52 -22.79
C LYS A 378 -25.07 -1.14 -22.13
N ALA A 379 -24.29 -0.17 -22.58
CA ALA A 379 -24.19 1.15 -21.96
C ALA A 379 -25.11 2.17 -22.65
N ASN A 380 -26.07 2.74 -21.90
CA ASN A 380 -26.81 3.96 -22.26
C ASN A 380 -25.88 5.21 -22.24
N GLY A 381 -24.80 5.20 -23.04
CA GLY A 381 -23.90 6.36 -23.22
C GLY A 381 -22.68 6.46 -22.30
N ALA A 382 -22.43 5.50 -21.40
CA ALA A 382 -21.18 5.46 -20.64
C ALA A 382 -20.03 4.88 -21.51
N LYS A 383 -18.92 5.61 -21.61
CA LYS A 383 -17.70 5.14 -22.30
C LYS A 383 -16.96 4.12 -21.43
N GLU A 384 -17.38 2.86 -21.46
CA GLU A 384 -16.56 1.76 -20.93
C GLU A 384 -15.46 1.40 -21.94
N THR A 385 -14.21 1.39 -21.48
CA THR A 385 -13.05 1.00 -22.30
C THR A 385 -13.08 -0.51 -22.52
N ALA A 386 -13.07 -0.95 -23.78
CA ALA A 386 -12.95 -2.38 -24.09
C ALA A 386 -11.58 -2.92 -23.71
N LEU A 387 -11.56 -4.02 -22.96
CA LEU A 387 -10.35 -4.66 -22.45
C LEU A 387 -10.07 -5.97 -23.17
N MET A 388 -8.79 -6.36 -23.20
CA MET A 388 -8.39 -7.68 -23.68
C MET A 388 -8.80 -8.79 -22.69
N LEU A 389 -8.91 -10.03 -23.16
CA LEU A 389 -8.95 -11.19 -22.27
C LEU A 389 -7.61 -11.39 -21.56
N ILE A 390 -7.64 -11.85 -20.31
CA ILE A 390 -6.45 -12.07 -19.47
C ILE A 390 -5.95 -13.50 -19.69
N LEU A 391 -4.66 -13.66 -20.01
CA LEU A 391 -4.04 -14.99 -20.12
C LEU A 391 -3.95 -15.66 -18.77
N ASP A 392 -4.25 -16.96 -18.74
CA ASP A 392 -4.01 -17.78 -17.57
C ASP A 392 -2.56 -18.24 -17.54
N VAL A 393 -1.82 -17.73 -16.57
CA VAL A 393 -0.54 -18.27 -16.13
C VAL A 393 -0.87 -19.47 -15.27
N ARG A 394 -0.88 -20.66 -15.89
CA ARG A 394 -1.31 -21.91 -15.23
C ARG A 394 -0.62 -22.13 -13.90
N THR A 395 0.61 -21.63 -13.73
CA THR A 395 1.37 -21.74 -12.48
C THR A 395 0.86 -20.89 -11.31
N ARG A 396 -0.25 -20.15 -11.47
CA ARG A 396 -0.74 -19.17 -10.48
C ARG A 396 -2.27 -19.17 -10.43
N TRP A 397 -2.87 -19.61 -9.31
CA TRP A 397 -4.34 -19.66 -9.18
C TRP A 397 -5.02 -18.29 -9.32
N SER A 398 -4.34 -17.20 -8.94
CA SER A 398 -4.87 -15.84 -9.05
C SER A 398 -5.05 -15.40 -10.50
N SER A 399 -4.14 -15.81 -11.38
CA SER A 399 -4.23 -15.60 -12.82
C SER A 399 -5.42 -16.37 -13.40
N THR A 400 -5.62 -17.62 -12.97
CA THR A 400 -6.81 -18.40 -13.34
C THR A 400 -8.08 -17.69 -12.91
N HIS A 401 -8.19 -17.21 -11.67
CA HIS A 401 -9.35 -16.45 -11.21
C HIS A 401 -9.57 -15.15 -12.01
N GLN A 402 -8.50 -14.40 -12.34
CA GLN A 402 -8.60 -13.19 -13.18
C GLN A 402 -9.12 -13.50 -14.58
N MET A 403 -8.63 -14.56 -15.22
CA MET A 403 -9.12 -15.02 -16.52
C MET A 403 -10.63 -15.34 -16.43
N LEU A 404 -11.06 -16.10 -15.42
CA LEU A 404 -12.47 -16.49 -15.24
C LEU A 404 -13.36 -15.26 -15.03
N ARG A 405 -12.99 -14.35 -14.12
CA ARG A 405 -13.76 -13.11 -13.88
C ARG A 405 -13.87 -12.25 -15.13
N ARG A 406 -12.75 -12.01 -15.82
CA ARG A 406 -12.75 -11.24 -17.07
C ARG A 406 -13.61 -11.88 -18.15
N ALA A 407 -13.59 -13.21 -18.25
CA ALA A 407 -14.41 -13.93 -19.21
C ALA A 407 -15.91 -13.76 -18.91
N LEU A 408 -16.30 -13.81 -17.63
CA LEU A 408 -17.69 -13.60 -17.22
C LEU A 408 -18.19 -12.20 -17.56
N ASP A 409 -17.36 -11.16 -17.40
CA ASP A 409 -17.72 -9.78 -17.77
C ASP A 409 -18.00 -9.62 -19.28
N TYR A 410 -17.35 -10.44 -20.10
CA TYR A 410 -17.44 -10.43 -21.56
C TYR A 410 -18.16 -11.65 -22.16
N ARG A 411 -18.93 -12.41 -21.38
CA ARG A 411 -19.56 -13.67 -21.80
C ARG A 411 -20.17 -13.62 -23.21
N LYS A 412 -21.09 -12.69 -23.46
CA LYS A 412 -21.76 -12.53 -24.76
C LYS A 412 -20.80 -12.15 -25.90
N ALA A 413 -19.78 -11.35 -25.61
CA ALA A 413 -18.76 -10.98 -26.59
C ALA A 413 -17.88 -12.18 -26.95
N ILE A 414 -17.56 -13.04 -25.98
CA ILE A 414 -16.83 -14.30 -26.18
C ILE A 414 -17.64 -15.24 -27.08
N ASP A 415 -18.93 -15.46 -26.78
CA ASP A 415 -19.79 -16.34 -27.58
C ASP A 415 -19.86 -15.85 -29.05
N THR A 416 -19.96 -14.53 -29.25
CA THR A 416 -19.95 -13.92 -30.59
C THR A 416 -18.59 -14.08 -31.28
N TYR A 417 -17.49 -13.88 -30.56
CA TYR A 417 -16.13 -14.04 -31.08
C TYR A 417 -15.85 -15.49 -31.51
N VAL A 418 -16.26 -16.46 -30.69
CA VAL A 418 -16.09 -17.90 -30.97
C VAL A 418 -16.96 -18.36 -32.13
N SER A 419 -18.24 -17.97 -32.16
CA SER A 419 -19.16 -18.35 -33.25
C SER A 419 -18.74 -17.79 -34.61
N THR A 420 -18.10 -16.61 -34.65
CA THR A 420 -17.60 -15.99 -35.89
C THR A 420 -16.19 -16.46 -36.30
N THR A 421 -15.46 -17.16 -35.41
CA THR A 421 -14.11 -17.65 -35.67
C THR A 421 -14.12 -19.17 -35.88
N LYS A 422 -14.03 -19.61 -37.15
CA LYS A 422 -14.16 -21.04 -37.52
C LYS A 422 -13.29 -21.99 -36.70
N GLU A 423 -12.04 -21.62 -36.42
CA GLU A 423 -11.08 -22.45 -35.67
C GLU A 423 -11.45 -22.62 -34.19
N LEU A 424 -12.29 -21.72 -33.63
CA LEU A 424 -12.68 -21.76 -32.23
C LEU A 424 -14.00 -22.49 -31.97
N ARG A 425 -14.71 -22.90 -33.02
CA ARG A 425 -15.99 -23.63 -32.91
C ARG A 425 -15.91 -24.90 -32.03
N PRO A 426 -14.81 -25.70 -32.04
CA PRO A 426 -14.68 -26.84 -31.12
C PRO A 426 -14.63 -26.46 -29.64
N TYR A 427 -14.34 -25.18 -29.33
CA TYR A 427 -14.21 -24.66 -27.97
C TYR A 427 -15.42 -23.83 -27.53
N GLU A 428 -16.54 -23.89 -28.26
CA GLU A 428 -17.78 -23.21 -27.89
C GLU A 428 -18.21 -23.59 -26.47
N LEU A 429 -18.53 -22.56 -25.68
CA LEU A 429 -18.90 -22.66 -24.27
C LEU A 429 -20.42 -22.66 -24.19
N ASP A 430 -21.00 -23.76 -23.71
CA ASP A 430 -22.44 -23.85 -23.48
C ASP A 430 -22.84 -23.25 -22.12
N ASP A 431 -24.14 -23.25 -21.81
CA ASP A 431 -24.63 -22.73 -20.52
C ASP A 431 -24.09 -23.50 -19.32
N ALA A 432 -23.80 -24.80 -19.46
CA ALA A 432 -23.22 -25.60 -18.39
C ALA A 432 -21.74 -25.26 -18.17
N ASP A 433 -20.99 -25.03 -19.24
CA ASP A 433 -19.61 -24.54 -19.19
C ASP A 433 -19.53 -23.17 -18.51
N TRP A 434 -20.42 -22.23 -18.88
CA TRP A 434 -20.48 -20.91 -18.25
C TRP A 434 -20.85 -20.98 -16.78
N LYS A 435 -21.80 -21.84 -16.40
CA LYS A 435 -22.15 -22.08 -15.00
C LYS A 435 -20.99 -22.69 -14.20
N ALA A 436 -20.21 -23.58 -14.81
CA ALA A 436 -19.01 -24.14 -14.20
C ALA A 436 -17.92 -23.06 -13.99
N ILE A 437 -17.70 -22.20 -14.98
CA ILE A 437 -16.76 -21.05 -14.89
C ILE A 437 -17.18 -20.10 -13.76
N GLU A 438 -18.46 -19.76 -13.68
CA GLU A 438 -19.01 -18.91 -12.62
C GLU A 438 -18.80 -19.53 -11.23
N THR A 439 -19.16 -20.81 -11.07
CA THR A 439 -19.01 -21.55 -9.82
C THR A 439 -17.56 -21.57 -9.32
N VAL A 440 -16.60 -21.90 -10.19
CA VAL A 440 -15.17 -21.92 -9.83
C VAL A 440 -14.68 -20.51 -9.51
N SER A 441 -15.11 -19.51 -10.28
CA SER A 441 -14.74 -18.13 -10.03
C SER A 441 -15.21 -17.67 -8.64
N ASP A 442 -16.42 -18.04 -8.22
CA ASP A 442 -16.95 -17.68 -6.91
C ASP A 442 -16.25 -18.42 -5.77
N TRP A 443 -15.86 -19.68 -5.98
CA TRP A 443 -15.04 -20.41 -5.01
C TRP A 443 -13.69 -19.72 -4.76
N LEU A 444 -13.01 -19.29 -5.83
CA LEU A 444 -11.71 -18.62 -5.75
C LEU A 444 -11.81 -17.16 -5.28
N LYS A 445 -12.98 -16.53 -5.37
CA LYS A 445 -13.20 -15.14 -4.96
C LYS A 445 -12.79 -14.89 -3.50
N GLN A 446 -13.16 -15.79 -2.59
CA GLN A 446 -12.79 -15.65 -1.16
C GLN A 446 -11.28 -15.78 -0.93
N PHE A 447 -10.60 -16.66 -1.66
CA PHE A 447 -9.13 -16.76 -1.62
C PHE A 447 -8.48 -15.44 -2.09
N ARG A 448 -9.08 -14.76 -3.06
CA ARG A 448 -8.60 -13.47 -3.56
C ARG A 448 -8.81 -12.34 -2.58
N LEU A 449 -9.99 -12.25 -1.97
CA LEU A 449 -10.26 -11.25 -0.94
C LEU A 449 -9.27 -11.43 0.22
N ALA A 450 -9.13 -12.65 0.73
CA ALA A 450 -8.19 -12.98 1.80
C ALA A 450 -6.74 -12.66 1.43
N THR A 451 -6.28 -13.01 0.22
CA THR A 451 -4.90 -12.69 -0.19
C THR A 451 -4.69 -11.19 -0.33
N THR A 452 -5.64 -10.48 -0.94
CA THR A 452 -5.55 -9.03 -1.14
C THR A 452 -5.47 -8.28 0.18
N GLU A 453 -6.32 -8.67 1.14
CA GLU A 453 -6.30 -8.13 2.50
C GLU A 453 -4.94 -8.39 3.16
N MET A 454 -4.49 -9.64 3.22
CA MET A 454 -3.22 -10.02 3.86
C MET A 454 -1.96 -9.43 3.17
N SER A 455 -2.10 -8.96 1.94
CA SER A 455 -1.03 -8.32 1.16
C SER A 455 -0.98 -6.79 1.30
N ALA A 456 -1.91 -6.16 2.03
CA ALA A 456 -1.96 -4.73 2.31
C ALA A 456 -0.92 -4.28 3.36
N THR A 457 0.35 -4.69 3.18
CA THR A 457 1.45 -4.37 4.11
C THR A 457 1.76 -2.87 4.14
N GLY A 458 2.28 -2.38 5.27
CA GLY A 458 2.71 -0.99 5.46
C GLY A 458 1.60 0.04 5.78
N LYS A 459 0.32 -0.29 5.60
CA LYS A 459 -0.81 0.62 5.91
C LYS A 459 -1.65 0.20 7.11
N VAL A 460 -1.83 -1.11 7.30
CA VAL A 460 -2.69 -1.67 8.36
C VAL A 460 -1.96 -2.86 9.00
N PRO A 461 -2.05 -3.06 10.32
CA PRO A 461 -1.49 -4.25 10.95
C PRO A 461 -2.28 -5.49 10.52
N MET A 462 -1.60 -6.42 9.85
CA MET A 462 -2.24 -7.61 9.27
C MET A 462 -2.10 -8.87 10.12
N VAL A 463 -1.15 -8.90 11.06
CA VAL A 463 -0.91 -10.09 11.89
C VAL A 463 -2.12 -10.49 12.75
N SER A 464 -2.94 -9.52 13.20
CA SER A 464 -4.16 -9.76 13.96
C SER A 464 -5.30 -10.35 13.13
N ASN A 465 -5.28 -10.17 11.80
CA ASN A 465 -6.31 -10.68 10.90
C ASN A 465 -6.05 -12.14 10.47
N VAL A 466 -4.88 -12.72 10.83
CA VAL A 466 -4.45 -14.03 10.32
C VAL A 466 -5.40 -15.16 10.75
N HIS A 467 -5.74 -15.24 12.05
CA HIS A 467 -6.63 -16.27 12.58
C HIS A 467 -8.03 -16.16 11.96
N GLY A 468 -8.59 -14.95 11.91
CA GLY A 468 -9.88 -14.70 11.25
C GLY A 468 -9.87 -15.08 9.77
N THR A 469 -8.78 -14.81 9.06
CA THR A 469 -8.61 -15.19 7.64
C THR A 469 -8.62 -16.70 7.46
N PHE A 470 -7.87 -17.45 8.28
CA PHE A 470 -7.89 -18.91 8.24
C PHE A 470 -9.30 -19.46 8.45
N ARG A 471 -9.96 -19.00 9.51
CA ARG A 471 -11.31 -19.45 9.89
C ARG A 471 -12.33 -19.11 8.80
N GLY A 472 -12.25 -17.91 8.24
CA GLY A 472 -13.08 -17.49 7.10
C GLY A 472 -12.93 -18.42 5.89
N LEU A 473 -11.69 -18.73 5.49
CA LEU A 473 -11.43 -19.64 4.36
C LEU A 473 -11.82 -21.09 4.65
N GLN A 474 -11.58 -21.58 5.87
CA GLN A 474 -12.02 -22.91 6.30
C GLN A 474 -13.55 -23.03 6.29
N ARG A 475 -14.25 -22.02 6.83
CA ARG A 475 -15.72 -21.95 6.83
C ARG A 475 -16.27 -21.87 5.40
N HIS A 476 -15.64 -21.09 4.53
CA HIS A 476 -15.98 -21.03 3.10
C HIS A 476 -15.92 -22.40 2.44
N LEU A 477 -14.79 -23.13 2.61
CA LEU A 477 -14.65 -24.47 2.06
C LEU A 477 -15.64 -25.49 2.66
N LYS A 478 -15.91 -25.40 3.96
CA LYS A 478 -16.94 -26.23 4.62
C LYS A 478 -18.33 -25.96 4.07
N ASN A 479 -18.68 -24.69 3.85
CA ASN A 479 -19.97 -24.30 3.27
C ASN A 479 -20.09 -24.81 1.83
N ILE A 480 -19.05 -24.67 1.01
CA ILE A 480 -19.01 -25.26 -0.34
C ILE A 480 -19.27 -26.77 -0.25
N LEU A 481 -18.53 -27.49 0.60
CA LEU A 481 -18.68 -28.94 0.76
C LEU A 481 -20.10 -29.36 1.20
N ARG A 482 -20.74 -28.56 2.07
CA ARG A 482 -22.12 -28.80 2.54
C ARG A 482 -23.15 -28.55 1.45
N ASP A 483 -22.96 -27.49 0.66
CA ASP A 483 -23.94 -27.02 -0.32
C ASP A 483 -23.76 -27.71 -1.69
N LEU A 484 -22.75 -28.58 -1.84
CA LEU A 484 -22.52 -29.37 -3.05
C LEU A 484 -23.62 -30.41 -3.27
N PRO A 485 -24.09 -30.59 -4.52
CA PRO A 485 -25.02 -31.66 -4.89
C PRO A 485 -24.51 -33.06 -4.53
N GLU A 486 -25.40 -33.97 -4.15
CA GLU A 486 -25.04 -35.34 -3.74
C GLU A 486 -24.32 -36.11 -4.86
N ASP A 487 -24.73 -35.89 -6.11
CA ASP A 487 -24.19 -36.46 -7.35
C ASP A 487 -22.83 -35.88 -7.79
N THR A 488 -22.30 -34.89 -7.07
CA THR A 488 -20.98 -34.32 -7.35
C THR A 488 -19.89 -35.39 -7.26
N SER A 489 -18.98 -35.39 -8.22
CA SER A 489 -17.92 -36.40 -8.33
C SER A 489 -17.06 -36.47 -7.05
N PRO A 490 -16.66 -37.68 -6.61
CA PRO A 490 -15.83 -37.88 -5.43
C PRO A 490 -14.52 -37.08 -5.46
N GLU A 491 -13.93 -36.90 -6.65
CA GLU A 491 -12.68 -36.18 -6.86
C GLU A 491 -12.78 -34.71 -6.43
N ILE A 492 -13.90 -34.05 -6.76
CA ILE A 492 -14.15 -32.65 -6.37
C ILE A 492 -14.32 -32.54 -4.85
N LYS A 493 -15.12 -33.42 -4.24
CA LYS A 493 -15.32 -33.47 -2.77
C LYS A 493 -13.99 -33.73 -2.05
N GLN A 494 -13.18 -34.66 -2.55
CA GLN A 494 -11.88 -34.99 -1.97
C GLN A 494 -10.89 -33.82 -2.08
N GLY A 495 -10.85 -33.13 -3.21
CA GLY A 495 -9.88 -32.05 -3.37
C GLY A 495 -10.27 -30.75 -2.66
N LEU A 496 -11.57 -30.43 -2.51
CA LEU A 496 -12.05 -29.41 -1.57
C LEU A 496 -11.67 -29.76 -0.12
N THR A 497 -11.83 -31.03 0.26
CA THR A 497 -11.37 -31.53 1.57
C THR A 497 -9.86 -31.39 1.73
N ASN A 498 -9.08 -31.65 0.68
CA ASN A 498 -7.62 -31.47 0.69
C ASN A 498 -7.23 -29.99 0.81
N ALA A 499 -7.94 -29.07 0.16
CA ALA A 499 -7.74 -27.63 0.33
C ALA A 499 -8.02 -27.19 1.77
N HIS A 500 -9.11 -27.69 2.39
CA HIS A 500 -9.43 -27.43 3.78
C HIS A 500 -8.37 -28.02 4.73
N ARG A 501 -7.93 -29.25 4.48
CA ARG A 501 -6.85 -29.90 5.24
C ARG A 501 -5.57 -29.09 5.14
N LYS A 502 -5.21 -28.59 3.95
CA LYS A 502 -4.02 -27.78 3.75
C LYS A 502 -4.04 -26.49 4.58
N LEU A 503 -5.18 -25.80 4.67
CA LEU A 503 -5.34 -24.67 5.58
C LEU A 503 -5.17 -25.07 7.04
N SER A 504 -5.73 -26.23 7.43
CA SER A 504 -5.68 -26.74 8.80
C SER A 504 -4.26 -27.16 9.22
N ASP A 505 -3.50 -27.80 8.34
CA ASP A 505 -2.09 -28.16 8.58
C ASP A 505 -1.23 -26.93 8.86
N TYR A 506 -1.51 -25.83 8.15
CA TYR A 506 -0.80 -24.57 8.35
C TYR A 506 -1.34 -23.76 9.52
N TYR A 507 -2.61 -23.88 9.88
CA TYR A 507 -3.17 -23.24 11.07
C TYR A 507 -2.34 -23.57 12.33
N PHE A 508 -2.10 -24.86 12.57
CA PHE A 508 -1.28 -25.32 13.71
C PHE A 508 0.16 -24.79 13.66
N LYS A 509 0.71 -24.65 12.45
CA LYS A 509 2.05 -24.09 12.23
C LYS A 509 2.13 -22.59 12.55
N PHE A 510 1.02 -21.86 12.42
CA PHE A 510 0.92 -20.46 12.82
C PHE A 510 0.74 -20.34 14.34
N ASP A 511 0.00 -21.25 14.98
CA ASP A 511 -0.16 -21.29 16.45
C ASP A 511 1.16 -21.55 17.20
N ALA A 512 2.21 -21.98 16.51
CA ALA A 512 3.55 -22.15 17.10
C ALA A 512 4.12 -20.85 17.68
N SER A 513 3.85 -19.70 17.05
CA SER A 513 4.21 -18.39 17.55
C SER A 513 3.03 -17.76 18.28
N PRO A 514 3.20 -17.31 19.53
CA PRO A 514 2.13 -16.66 20.27
C PRO A 514 1.78 -15.27 19.69
N PHE A 515 2.63 -14.70 18.82
CA PHE A 515 2.40 -13.34 18.31
C PHE A 515 1.14 -13.21 17.45
N TYR A 516 0.69 -14.27 16.77
CA TYR A 516 -0.56 -14.22 15.99
C TYR A 516 -1.79 -14.00 16.87
N ILE A 517 -1.92 -14.82 17.92
CA ILE A 517 -3.08 -14.75 18.81
C ILE A 517 -3.00 -13.53 19.73
N TRP A 518 -1.79 -13.15 20.16
CA TRP A 518 -1.58 -11.94 20.95
C TRP A 518 -1.86 -10.67 20.16
N ALA A 519 -1.52 -10.63 18.87
CA ALA A 519 -1.90 -9.50 18.03
C ALA A 519 -3.43 -9.37 17.92
N SER A 520 -4.14 -10.50 17.80
CA SER A 520 -5.61 -10.53 17.77
C SER A 520 -6.21 -10.06 19.10
N LEU A 521 -5.67 -10.52 20.23
CA LEU A 521 -6.08 -10.06 21.57
C LEU A 521 -5.87 -8.55 21.74
N LEU A 522 -4.76 -8.01 21.24
CA LEU A 522 -4.41 -6.59 21.34
C LEU A 522 -5.01 -5.73 20.23
N ASP A 523 -5.77 -6.30 19.29
CA ASP A 523 -6.51 -5.54 18.29
C ASP A 523 -7.84 -5.07 18.89
N PRO A 524 -8.09 -3.75 19.00
CA PRO A 524 -9.31 -3.23 19.64
C PRO A 524 -10.59 -3.59 18.86
N ARG A 525 -10.48 -4.00 17.59
CA ARG A 525 -11.61 -4.46 16.77
C ARG A 525 -11.99 -5.93 17.03
N ILE A 526 -11.08 -6.70 17.62
CA ILE A 526 -11.25 -8.12 17.89
C ILE A 526 -11.36 -8.32 19.40
N SER A 527 -10.29 -7.99 20.13
CA SER A 527 -10.17 -8.12 21.58
C SER A 527 -10.42 -9.56 22.09
N TYR A 528 -10.35 -9.74 23.41
CA TYR A 528 -10.66 -11.02 24.06
C TYR A 528 -12.11 -11.44 23.82
N PHE A 529 -13.05 -10.48 23.86
CA PHE A 529 -14.48 -10.79 23.72
C PHE A 529 -14.85 -11.27 22.32
N GLY A 530 -14.27 -10.69 21.25
CA GLY A 530 -14.55 -11.14 19.89
C GLY A 530 -14.01 -12.55 19.62
N LEU A 531 -12.81 -12.87 20.12
CA LEU A 531 -12.28 -14.24 20.03
C LEU A 531 -13.08 -15.24 20.86
N LYS A 532 -13.53 -14.83 22.05
CA LYS A 532 -14.36 -15.68 22.91
C LYS A 532 -15.70 -16.02 22.25
N ASP A 533 -16.34 -15.05 21.60
CA ASP A 533 -17.57 -15.26 20.84
C ASP A 533 -17.32 -16.17 19.62
N GLU A 534 -16.23 -15.96 18.88
CA GLU A 534 -15.88 -16.82 17.73
C GLU A 534 -15.56 -18.26 18.14
N PHE A 535 -14.97 -18.46 19.32
CA PHE A 535 -14.57 -19.77 19.83
C PHE A 535 -15.66 -20.44 20.67
N ASP A 536 -16.80 -19.79 20.86
CA ASP A 536 -17.90 -20.33 21.63
C ASP A 536 -18.39 -21.66 21.02
N GLY A 537 -18.64 -22.64 21.89
CA GLY A 537 -19.02 -24.00 21.50
C GLY A 537 -17.86 -24.93 21.11
N ASP A 538 -16.60 -24.48 21.07
CA ASP A 538 -15.41 -25.32 20.88
C ASP A 538 -14.52 -25.28 22.14
N ILE A 539 -14.53 -26.38 22.89
CA ILE A 539 -13.86 -26.45 24.20
C ILE A 539 -12.33 -26.38 24.08
N ASP A 540 -11.78 -26.93 23.00
CA ASP A 540 -10.34 -26.96 22.77
C ASP A 540 -9.84 -25.55 22.41
N LEU A 541 -10.58 -24.82 21.58
CA LEU A 541 -10.27 -23.44 21.22
C LEU A 541 -10.46 -22.48 22.39
N THR A 542 -11.49 -22.68 23.20
CA THR A 542 -11.72 -21.87 24.42
C THR A 542 -10.58 -22.09 25.41
N THR A 543 -10.15 -23.33 25.62
CA THR A 543 -9.01 -23.66 26.50
C THR A 543 -7.72 -23.03 25.96
N PHE A 544 -7.46 -23.17 24.67
CA PHE A 544 -6.32 -22.55 24.01
C PHE A 544 -6.32 -21.02 24.20
N LEU A 545 -7.45 -20.34 24.02
CA LEU A 545 -7.55 -18.88 24.20
C LEU A 545 -7.18 -18.44 25.62
N GLU A 546 -7.68 -19.13 26.64
CA GLU A 546 -7.37 -18.81 28.05
C GLU A 546 -5.88 -19.07 28.37
N GLU A 547 -5.31 -20.15 27.87
CA GLU A 547 -3.86 -20.43 28.02
C GLU A 547 -3.02 -19.34 27.34
N ARG A 548 -3.33 -18.99 26.09
CA ARG A 548 -2.60 -17.95 25.35
C ARG A 548 -2.74 -16.58 26.00
N LYS A 549 -3.91 -16.29 26.58
CA LYS A 549 -4.13 -15.08 27.39
C LYS A 549 -3.26 -15.09 28.64
N SER A 550 -3.20 -16.18 29.40
CA SER A 550 -2.31 -16.30 30.56
C SER A 550 -0.82 -16.09 30.19
N ASP A 551 -0.39 -16.66 29.07
CA ASP A 551 0.97 -16.49 28.56
C ASP A 551 1.24 -15.03 28.15
N LEU A 552 0.24 -14.32 27.60
CA LEU A 552 0.33 -12.88 27.27
C LEU A 552 0.65 -12.06 28.52
N TYR A 553 -0.06 -12.28 29.63
CA TYR A 553 0.19 -11.58 30.91
C TYR A 553 1.63 -11.80 31.36
N THR A 554 2.07 -13.06 31.35
CA THR A 554 3.44 -13.42 31.77
C THR A 554 4.51 -12.75 30.91
N TYR A 555 4.32 -12.77 29.58
CA TYR A 555 5.25 -12.12 28.66
C TYR A 555 5.26 -10.60 28.83
N PHE A 556 4.08 -9.99 28.90
CA PHE A 556 3.92 -8.55 29.08
C PHE A 556 4.61 -8.05 30.36
N ASP A 557 4.38 -8.73 31.48
CA ASP A 557 4.97 -8.35 32.77
C ASP A 557 6.50 -8.47 32.75
N ASN A 558 7.03 -9.55 32.16
CA ASN A 558 8.47 -9.81 32.12
C ASN A 558 9.23 -8.90 31.14
N HIS A 559 8.61 -8.51 30.02
CA HIS A 559 9.30 -7.80 28.94
C HIS A 559 8.99 -6.31 28.86
N TYR A 560 7.82 -5.85 29.32
CA TYR A 560 7.38 -4.46 29.17
C TYR A 560 7.19 -3.75 30.51
N VAL A 561 6.66 -4.41 31.53
CA VAL A 561 6.46 -3.80 32.86
C VAL A 561 7.78 -3.77 33.65
N LYS A 562 8.38 -4.92 33.91
CA LYS A 562 9.59 -5.03 34.75
C LYS A 562 10.83 -4.33 34.16
N LYS A 563 10.92 -4.26 32.83
CA LYS A 563 12.07 -3.63 32.14
C LYS A 563 11.97 -2.11 32.04
N ASN A 564 10.77 -1.52 32.12
CA ASN A 564 10.54 -0.08 32.04
C ASN A 564 9.68 0.45 33.20
N PRO A 565 10.15 0.38 34.47
CA PRO A 565 9.38 0.82 35.64
C PRO A 565 9.06 2.33 35.65
N LYS A 566 9.72 3.12 34.79
CA LYS A 566 9.43 4.56 34.61
C LYS A 566 8.10 4.83 33.89
N ASN A 567 7.62 3.90 33.07
CA ASN A 567 6.33 4.02 32.36
C ASN A 567 5.13 3.58 33.22
N SER A 568 5.37 2.82 34.28
CA SER A 568 4.35 2.37 35.24
C SER A 568 4.07 3.36 36.38
N ALA A 569 4.76 4.50 36.42
CA ALA A 569 4.48 5.54 37.42
C ALA A 569 3.26 6.40 36.99
N PRO A 570 2.35 6.77 37.91
CA PRO A 570 1.21 7.63 37.57
C PRO A 570 1.70 8.98 37.03
N PRO A 571 0.89 9.70 36.22
CA PRO A 571 1.18 11.07 35.89
C PRO A 571 1.25 11.87 37.20
N GLN A 572 2.45 12.28 37.61
CA GLN A 572 2.57 13.34 38.60
C GLN A 572 1.88 14.55 37.99
N ALA A 573 0.84 15.05 38.67
CA ALA A 573 0.34 16.38 38.41
C ALA A 573 1.53 17.33 38.52
N SER A 574 1.94 17.89 37.39
CA SER A 574 2.95 18.93 37.32
C SER A 574 2.45 20.12 38.12
N LEU A 575 2.94 20.25 39.36
CA LEU A 575 3.03 21.54 40.01
C LEU A 575 3.98 22.38 39.16
N SER A 576 3.40 23.23 38.33
CA SER A 576 4.10 24.25 37.57
C SER A 576 4.93 25.12 38.53
N SER A 577 6.25 24.99 38.44
CA SER A 577 7.18 26.01 38.91
C SER A 577 6.99 27.26 38.03
N ALA A 578 6.30 28.26 38.55
CA ALA A 578 6.22 29.59 37.97
C ALA A 578 7.57 30.34 38.17
N PRO A 579 7.89 31.35 37.33
CA PRO A 579 9.22 31.93 37.25
C PRO A 579 9.48 32.92 38.40
N SER A 580 10.73 32.96 38.83
CA SER A 580 11.28 33.93 39.78
C SER A 580 11.28 35.34 39.18
N VAL A 581 10.53 36.25 39.79
CA VAL A 581 10.77 37.69 39.70
C VAL A 581 10.76 38.22 41.13
N ASP A 582 11.86 38.87 41.49
CA ASP A 582 12.10 39.40 42.83
C ASP A 582 11.29 40.65 43.16
N GLU A 583 11.08 40.77 44.47
CA GLU A 583 10.98 41.95 45.31
C GLU A 583 9.65 42.69 45.59
N ALA A 584 9.39 42.72 46.91
CA ALA A 584 8.70 43.73 47.71
C ALA A 584 7.16 43.80 47.65
N SER A 585 6.49 43.26 48.68
CA SER A 585 5.91 44.07 49.77
C SER A 585 4.90 43.29 50.64
N PHE A 586 5.15 43.44 51.93
CA PHE A 586 4.43 43.06 53.14
C PHE A 586 2.94 43.50 53.18
N LEU A 587 2.11 42.70 53.87
CA LEU A 587 0.78 42.95 54.47
C LEU A 587 -0.50 42.56 53.70
N GLY A 588 -1.24 41.60 54.27
CA GLY A 588 -2.66 41.83 54.57
C GLY A 588 -3.70 40.83 54.02
N SER A 589 -4.23 40.02 54.94
CA SER A 589 -5.65 39.59 55.03
C SER A 589 -6.17 38.42 54.17
N GLY A 590 -6.28 37.25 54.83
CA GLY A 590 -7.56 36.57 55.07
C GLY A 590 -8.27 35.80 53.95
N SER A 591 -8.18 34.47 53.94
CA SER A 591 -9.36 33.57 54.01
C SER A 591 -8.96 32.09 54.21
N PRO A 592 -9.84 31.22 54.78
CA PRO A 592 -9.48 29.90 55.30
C PRO A 592 -9.48 28.80 54.23
N GLN A 593 -8.68 27.76 54.51
CA GLN A 593 -8.57 26.48 53.80
C GLN A 593 -9.87 25.98 53.15
N LYS A 594 -9.88 25.86 51.81
CA LYS A 594 -10.75 24.92 51.12
C LYS A 594 -10.14 23.52 51.24
N SER A 595 -10.43 22.83 52.34
CA SER A 595 -10.31 21.37 52.38
C SER A 595 -11.28 20.79 51.34
N SER A 596 -10.73 20.16 50.31
CA SER A 596 -11.53 19.57 49.23
C SER A 596 -12.29 18.35 49.75
N PHE A 597 -13.59 18.49 49.97
CA PHE A 597 -14.53 17.41 50.31
C PHE A 597 -14.56 16.26 49.28
N ARG A 598 -13.96 16.43 48.09
CA ARG A 598 -13.81 15.37 47.07
C ARG A 598 -12.80 14.30 47.44
N THR A 599 -11.89 14.58 48.38
CA THR A 599 -10.88 13.61 48.83
C THR A 599 -11.50 12.44 49.60
N MET A 600 -12.68 12.65 50.20
CA MET A 600 -13.43 11.63 50.95
C MET A 600 -14.15 10.60 50.06
N PHE A 601 -14.36 10.92 48.78
CA PHE A 601 -14.96 10.01 47.79
C PHE A 601 -13.92 9.28 46.93
N ARG A 602 -12.63 9.45 47.22
CA ARG A 602 -11.56 8.79 46.49
C ARG A 602 -11.50 7.34 46.94
N LYS A 603 -12.21 6.46 46.22
CA LYS A 603 -12.05 5.00 46.38
C LYS A 603 -10.57 4.65 46.23
N PRO A 604 -10.02 3.72 47.03
CA PRO A 604 -8.66 3.24 46.83
C PRO A 604 -8.54 2.73 45.39
N VAL A 605 -7.57 3.25 44.64
CA VAL A 605 -7.27 2.80 43.29
C VAL A 605 -6.69 1.40 43.41
N VAL A 606 -7.54 0.39 43.26
CA VAL A 606 -7.09 -0.97 42.96
C VAL A 606 -6.27 -0.85 41.68
N HIS A 607 -4.96 -1.09 41.74
CA HIS A 607 -4.12 -1.14 40.56
C HIS A 607 -4.58 -2.32 39.70
N LYS A 608 -5.48 -2.05 38.75
CA LYS A 608 -5.78 -3.00 37.69
C LYS A 608 -4.59 -3.03 36.74
N ASN A 609 -4.20 -4.21 36.29
CA ASN A 609 -3.21 -4.36 35.23
C ASN A 609 -3.73 -3.60 33.99
N GLU A 610 -2.83 -2.97 33.20
CA GLU A 610 -3.20 -2.31 31.93
C GLU A 610 -3.98 -3.26 31.02
N LEU A 611 -3.60 -4.55 31.00
CA LEU A 611 -4.31 -5.61 30.27
C LEU A 611 -5.75 -5.81 30.76
N ASP A 612 -5.99 -5.86 32.07
CA ASP A 612 -7.34 -6.04 32.63
C ASP A 612 -8.25 -4.87 32.27
N THR A 613 -7.66 -3.67 32.29
CA THR A 613 -8.38 -2.45 31.93
C THR A 613 -8.73 -2.46 30.45
N TYR A 614 -7.77 -2.77 29.58
CA TYR A 614 -7.98 -2.88 28.14
C TYR A 614 -9.02 -3.95 27.78
N PHE A 615 -8.92 -5.16 28.34
CA PHE A 615 -9.89 -6.23 28.09
C PHE A 615 -11.28 -5.95 28.66
N SER A 616 -11.46 -4.90 29.47
CA SER A 616 -12.79 -4.45 29.92
C SER A 616 -13.42 -3.38 29.02
N LEU A 617 -12.68 -2.88 28.02
CA LEU A 617 -13.20 -1.91 27.06
C LEU A 617 -14.13 -2.58 26.03
N PRO A 618 -15.10 -1.83 25.48
CA PRO A 618 -15.91 -2.30 24.36
C PRO A 618 -15.04 -2.52 23.11
N ILE A 619 -15.49 -3.41 22.23
CA ILE A 619 -14.89 -3.64 20.93
C ILE A 619 -15.12 -2.40 20.04
N GLU A 620 -14.08 -1.98 19.33
CA GLU A 620 -14.11 -0.84 18.41
C GLU A 620 -14.64 -1.22 17.02
N HIS A 621 -15.04 -0.22 16.24
CA HIS A 621 -15.57 -0.42 14.89
C HIS A 621 -14.51 -0.99 13.92
N GLU A 622 -14.92 -1.84 12.95
CA GLU A 622 -14.04 -2.55 12.00
C GLU A 622 -13.09 -1.62 11.21
N ASN A 623 -13.56 -0.41 10.88
CA ASN A 623 -12.80 0.62 10.15
C ASN A 623 -11.70 1.31 10.99
N THR A 624 -11.58 1.01 12.28
CA THR A 624 -10.58 1.62 13.15
C THR A 624 -9.19 1.13 12.80
N ASN A 625 -8.19 2.01 12.64
CA ASN A 625 -6.80 1.60 12.49
C ASN A 625 -6.21 1.25 13.88
N PRO A 626 -5.81 -0.01 14.16
CA PRO A 626 -5.35 -0.40 15.49
C PRO A 626 -4.09 0.33 15.95
N VAL A 627 -3.13 0.58 15.04
CA VAL A 627 -1.87 1.29 15.38
C VAL A 627 -2.18 2.72 15.77
N ALA A 628 -3.05 3.40 15.03
CA ALA A 628 -3.49 4.76 15.34
C ALA A 628 -4.27 4.82 16.66
N TRP A 629 -5.16 3.84 16.91
CA TRP A 629 -5.91 3.75 18.15
C TRP A 629 -4.98 3.60 19.36
N TRP A 630 -4.00 2.68 19.28
CA TRP A 630 -3.00 2.50 20.33
C TRP A 630 -2.15 3.76 20.53
N TYR A 631 -1.76 4.44 19.45
CA TYR A 631 -1.04 5.71 19.54
C TYR A 631 -1.85 6.77 20.29
N GLN A 632 -3.16 6.89 20.03
CA GLN A 632 -4.03 7.82 20.75
C GLN A 632 -4.16 7.47 22.24
N HIS A 633 -4.18 6.19 22.58
CA HIS A 633 -4.35 5.70 23.94
C HIS A 633 -3.04 5.47 24.70
N ARG A 634 -1.88 5.84 24.14
CA ARG A 634 -0.54 5.65 24.74
C ARG A 634 -0.36 6.27 26.12
N LYS A 635 -1.12 7.31 26.45
CA LYS A 635 -1.09 7.94 27.80
C LYS A 635 -1.86 7.12 28.83
N SER A 636 -2.92 6.44 28.41
CA SER A 636 -3.75 5.59 29.26
C SER A 636 -3.14 4.21 29.47
N PHE A 637 -2.38 3.74 28.48
CA PHE A 637 -1.75 2.42 28.46
C PHE A 637 -0.26 2.51 28.08
N PRO A 638 0.59 3.15 28.89
CA PRO A 638 1.98 3.46 28.49
C PRO A 638 2.84 2.21 28.27
N SER A 639 2.65 1.15 29.06
CA SER A 639 3.45 -0.07 28.92
C SER A 639 2.87 -0.99 27.84
N LEU A 640 1.54 -1.13 27.82
CA LEU A 640 0.82 -1.96 26.87
C LEU A 640 0.86 -1.37 25.46
N TYR A 641 0.86 -0.04 25.32
CA TYR A 641 1.13 0.63 24.04
C TYR A 641 2.46 0.20 23.44
N CYS A 642 3.55 0.17 24.21
CA CYS A 642 4.85 -0.26 23.71
C CYS A 642 4.79 -1.69 23.15
N PHE A 643 4.09 -2.59 23.84
CA PHE A 643 3.92 -3.97 23.38
C PHE A 643 3.03 -4.07 22.14
N ALA A 644 1.86 -3.42 22.16
CA ALA A 644 0.94 -3.39 21.03
C ALA A 644 1.60 -2.78 19.77
N ARG A 645 2.36 -1.70 19.94
CA ARG A 645 3.15 -1.09 18.86
C ARG A 645 4.16 -2.08 18.26
N ASP A 646 4.90 -2.79 19.10
CA ASP A 646 5.92 -3.73 18.64
C ASP A 646 5.30 -4.92 17.90
N ILE A 647 4.21 -5.49 18.42
CA ILE A 647 3.54 -6.66 17.82
C ILE A 647 2.77 -6.29 16.54
N MET A 648 2.14 -5.12 16.49
CA MET A 648 1.39 -4.67 15.31
C MET A 648 2.30 -4.26 14.15
N SER A 649 3.60 -4.09 14.40
CA SER A 649 4.58 -3.88 13.32
C SER A 649 4.85 -5.13 12.49
N ILE A 650 4.47 -6.30 13.00
CA ILE A 650 4.63 -7.56 12.30
C ILE A 650 3.70 -7.61 11.08
N PRO A 651 4.21 -7.78 9.86
CA PRO A 651 3.36 -7.98 8.71
C PRO A 651 2.75 -9.39 8.69
N GLY A 652 1.53 -9.53 8.19
CA GLY A 652 0.90 -10.85 7.97
C GLY A 652 1.45 -11.59 6.74
N SER A 653 2.33 -10.94 5.97
CA SER A 653 2.87 -11.47 4.72
C SER A 653 4.26 -10.92 4.41
N ALA A 654 5.02 -11.65 3.59
CA ALA A 654 6.31 -11.24 3.05
C ALA A 654 6.20 -10.59 1.66
N VAL A 655 4.99 -10.17 1.24
CA VAL A 655 4.69 -9.64 -0.11
C VAL A 655 5.52 -8.41 -0.44
N ALA A 656 5.86 -7.61 0.58
CA ALA A 656 6.73 -6.44 0.44
C ALA A 656 8.03 -6.77 -0.30
N VAL A 657 8.59 -7.96 -0.05
CA VAL A 657 9.83 -8.43 -0.67
C VAL A 657 9.63 -8.72 -2.16
N GLU A 658 8.48 -9.28 -2.52
CA GLU A 658 8.13 -9.53 -3.93
C GLU A 658 7.99 -8.24 -4.73
N ARG A 659 7.45 -7.18 -4.11
CA ARG A 659 7.39 -5.83 -4.72
C ARG A 659 8.77 -5.27 -5.06
N ILE A 660 9.75 -5.55 -4.19
CA ILE A 660 11.14 -5.16 -4.45
C ILE A 660 11.72 -5.95 -5.62
N PHE A 661 11.44 -7.25 -5.74
CA PHE A 661 11.97 -8.05 -6.84
C PHE A 661 11.42 -7.65 -8.21
N SER A 662 10.16 -7.24 -8.29
CA SER A 662 9.59 -6.71 -9.52
C SER A 662 10.27 -5.44 -9.98
N SER A 663 10.39 -4.48 -9.06
CA SER A 663 11.22 -3.28 -9.30
C SER A 663 12.67 -3.65 -9.63
N GLY A 664 13.18 -4.77 -9.10
CA GLY A 664 14.51 -5.30 -9.40
C GLY A 664 14.67 -5.79 -10.84
N ARG A 665 13.62 -6.35 -11.46
CA ARG A 665 13.66 -6.74 -12.88
C ARG A 665 13.82 -5.53 -13.80
N ASP A 666 13.15 -4.43 -13.47
CA ASP A 666 13.28 -3.18 -14.23
C ASP A 666 14.67 -2.55 -14.04
N THR A 667 15.17 -2.54 -12.79
CA THR A 667 16.52 -2.07 -12.48
C THR A 667 17.60 -2.87 -13.22
N ILE A 668 17.44 -4.19 -13.30
CA ILE A 668 18.36 -5.14 -13.97
C ILE A 668 17.82 -5.48 -15.38
N SER A 669 17.52 -4.44 -16.16
CA SER A 669 17.06 -4.60 -17.53
C SER A 669 18.19 -5.03 -18.48
N ILE A 670 17.83 -5.38 -19.72
CA ILE A 670 18.78 -5.77 -20.78
C ILE A 670 19.90 -4.71 -20.95
N ARG A 671 19.55 -3.42 -20.86
CA ARG A 671 20.49 -2.29 -21.00
C ARG A 671 21.39 -2.09 -19.75
N ARG A 672 21.07 -2.74 -18.63
CA ARG A 672 21.78 -2.63 -17.34
C ARG A 672 22.29 -4.00 -16.84
N SER A 673 22.32 -4.99 -17.72
CA SER A 673 22.69 -6.38 -17.41
C SER A 673 24.11 -6.56 -16.87
N ARG A 674 25.02 -5.61 -17.16
CA ARG A 674 26.44 -5.63 -16.74
C ARG A 674 26.71 -4.99 -15.38
N LEU A 675 25.67 -4.55 -14.66
CA LEU A 675 25.87 -3.97 -13.33
C LEU A 675 26.40 -5.01 -12.34
N HIS A 676 27.36 -4.60 -11.50
CA HIS A 676 27.83 -5.41 -10.39
C HIS A 676 26.79 -5.46 -9.27
N ALA A 677 26.81 -6.55 -8.50
CA ALA A 677 25.86 -6.79 -7.42
C ALA A 677 25.80 -5.65 -6.39
N ASP A 678 26.94 -5.06 -6.01
CA ASP A 678 26.96 -3.93 -5.07
C ASP A 678 26.35 -2.65 -5.65
N THR A 679 26.47 -2.43 -6.96
CA THR A 679 25.80 -1.30 -7.63
C THR A 679 24.29 -1.53 -7.68
N ILE A 680 23.84 -2.76 -8.00
CA ILE A 680 22.42 -3.15 -7.98
C ILE A 680 21.84 -2.95 -6.58
N ARG A 681 22.54 -3.45 -5.56
CA ARG A 681 22.18 -3.28 -4.15
C ARG A 681 21.89 -1.83 -3.79
N VAL A 682 22.82 -0.94 -4.12
CA VAL A 682 22.66 0.51 -3.87
C VAL A 682 21.47 1.09 -4.62
N LEU A 683 21.34 0.78 -5.90
CA LEU A 683 20.23 1.26 -6.73
C LEU A 683 18.87 0.84 -6.16
N MET A 684 18.73 -0.42 -5.73
CA MET A 684 17.50 -0.94 -5.16
C MET A 684 17.10 -0.22 -3.86
N VAL A 685 18.05 -0.05 -2.94
CA VAL A 685 17.80 0.67 -1.68
C VAL A 685 17.48 2.15 -1.94
N ALA A 686 18.24 2.81 -2.80
CA ALA A 686 18.03 4.23 -3.12
C ALA A 686 16.70 4.47 -3.83
N LYS A 687 16.36 3.64 -4.81
CA LYS A 687 15.07 3.70 -5.55
C LYS A 687 13.89 3.55 -4.61
N HIS A 688 13.91 2.54 -3.74
CA HIS A 688 12.86 2.33 -2.77
C HIS A 688 12.69 3.54 -1.84
N HIS A 689 13.79 4.13 -1.37
CA HIS A 689 13.76 5.32 -0.53
C HIS A 689 13.21 6.56 -1.26
N LEU A 690 13.54 6.76 -2.54
CA LEU A 690 12.97 7.84 -3.36
C LEU A 690 11.47 7.66 -3.57
N HIS A 691 11.00 6.44 -3.79
CA HIS A 691 9.57 6.15 -3.90
C HIS A 691 8.82 6.43 -2.60
N LEU A 692 9.37 6.05 -1.44
CA LEU A 692 8.76 6.37 -0.14
C LEU A 692 8.64 7.88 0.08
N LYS A 693 9.68 8.65 -0.27
CA LYS A 693 9.65 10.13 -0.20
C LYS A 693 8.58 10.72 -1.10
N ARG A 694 8.47 10.23 -2.34
CA ARG A 694 7.46 10.68 -3.29
C ARG A 694 6.04 10.43 -2.76
N ASN A 695 5.77 9.21 -2.29
CA ASN A 695 4.46 8.86 -1.74
C ASN A 695 4.10 9.72 -0.52
N ALA A 696 5.06 10.01 0.36
CA ALA A 696 4.83 10.88 1.50
C ALA A 696 4.46 12.32 1.09
N VAL A 697 5.03 12.83 -0.01
CA VAL A 697 4.64 14.15 -0.55
C VAL A 697 3.24 14.10 -1.17
N GLU A 698 2.92 13.05 -1.92
CA GLU A 698 1.58 12.86 -2.51
C GLU A 698 0.49 12.76 -1.44
N GLU A 699 0.75 12.08 -0.31
CA GLU A 699 -0.17 12.02 0.84
C GLU A 699 -0.40 13.40 1.48
N ILE A 700 0.66 14.21 1.65
CA ILE A 700 0.53 15.57 2.21
C ILE A 700 -0.32 16.46 1.29
N ILE A 701 -0.13 16.36 -0.02
CA ILE A 701 -0.91 17.15 -0.99
C ILE A 701 -2.38 16.72 -0.99
N ALA A 702 -2.65 15.42 -0.91
CA ALA A 702 -4.02 14.88 -0.90
C ALA A 702 -4.79 15.20 0.39
N ASP A 703 -4.12 15.39 1.52
CA ASP A 703 -4.75 15.83 2.78
C ASP A 703 -5.08 17.34 2.80
N ASP A 704 -4.48 18.13 1.90
CA ASP A 704 -4.70 19.59 1.77
C ASP A 704 -5.79 19.96 0.73
N GLU A 705 -6.27 19.00 -0.08
CA GLU A 705 -7.40 19.13 -1.02
C GLU A 705 -8.73 18.64 -0.41
#